data_AF-A0A9E2EK87-F1
#
_entry.id   AF-A0A9E2EK87-F1
#
_cell.length_a   1.000
_cell.length_b   1.000
_cell.length_c   1.000
_cell.angle_alpha   90.00
_cell.angle_beta   90.00
_cell.angle_gamma   90.00
#
_symmetry.space_group_name_H-M   'P 1'
#
loop_
_entity.id
_entity.type
_entity.pdbx_description
1 polymer ?
#
loop_
_entity_poly.entity_id
_entity_poly.type
_entity_poly.pdbx_seq_one_letter_code
_entity_poly.pdbx_strand_id
1 'polypeptide(L)'
;EQYSGEIIMYYGDGTLSIFDSAIDAVQCSIEMQREMQEGLTVPLRIGIHSGDIVIEEDDIVGDSVNLASRIESLASVGSVLISDKVYDDVKNNPKIQTTFLKTFNLKNIEEPTDVYAISNPGLVVPDPETMTGKLEKEKIPFFSLKNKMLIPSIISLLFVALLAFWGGSFLNKSDQDITSKKIAVIPLAYDFSAGDEEEYFQSGMTEALITELSKIKGLFVINRPSTQVLLGGVGVQEVLVNDVVKDIDYFINGDLEKDQNEISVKVFLSKEIDGDLLFEKNYTTDISEIRTLWRDVSVDLAGQMGILSEEEANRRIGLKSVKPETYELYLKGIHYMNQSNPMDMSRGMTYMQEAIDQNPSDPYAYAGLAEAYVRLGHGPAPPPDVFPKALAAAQRAIQLDSTCAEGWAALAHYHTYFGKDWELAEYAFNKADELNPNMAYNHYHRAWYLALFGRMNEAIEEHQLAQELDPFIPLHTAWLGELYRWVGEYDKALAEVEKSSQMVEYDAIGNLVKGWIYIDQGKVEEGIAALRKAAEINIGFKYIGLAPVLARVGNTDEAKAIAQELEAAPPTGFGALCLGSIYAHLKDNDKALQCLQFEQKHGWYPWIRVLFMPEAFKNDERFLKLIRDMNLPDPAPLDYDPEL
;
A
#
# COMPACT_ATOMS: atom_id res chain seq x y z
N GLU A 1 -16.34 32.24 14.96
CA GLU A 1 -17.41 33.13 15.48
C GLU A 1 -17.03 33.92 16.75
N GLN A 2 -16.84 33.30 17.93
CA GLN A 2 -16.58 34.04 19.20
C GLN A 2 -15.38 35.01 19.14
N TYR A 3 -14.32 34.64 18.41
CA TYR A 3 -13.09 35.42 18.24
C TYR A 3 -13.01 36.14 16.89
N SER A 4 -14.15 36.40 16.24
CA SER A 4 -14.21 37.02 14.91
C SER A 4 -13.37 36.32 13.83
N GLY A 5 -13.10 35.01 13.99
CA GLY A 5 -12.47 34.19 12.97
C GLY A 5 -13.48 33.60 11.99
N GLU A 6 -13.06 33.50 10.73
CA GLU A 6 -13.79 32.90 9.62
C GLU A 6 -13.01 31.72 9.04
N ILE A 7 -13.69 30.58 8.85
CA ILE A 7 -13.11 29.42 8.14
C ILE A 7 -13.29 29.66 6.65
N ILE A 8 -12.17 29.71 5.94
CA ILE A 8 -12.11 30.02 4.52
C ILE A 8 -11.90 28.78 3.66
N MET A 9 -11.28 27.73 4.22
CA MET A 9 -11.06 26.48 3.51
C MET A 9 -10.97 25.27 4.45
N TYR A 10 -11.45 24.12 3.98
CA TYR A 10 -11.30 22.82 4.63
C TYR A 10 -10.27 21.98 3.85
N TYR A 11 -9.31 21.38 4.56
CA TYR A 11 -8.25 20.55 4.00
C TYR A 11 -8.28 19.16 4.64
N GLY A 12 -9.14 18.26 4.16
CA GLY A 12 -9.26 16.91 4.74
C GLY A 12 -9.67 16.96 6.21
N ASP A 13 -8.70 16.76 7.12
CA ASP A 13 -8.84 16.85 8.58
C ASP A 13 -8.40 18.20 9.19
N GLY A 14 -7.92 19.13 8.36
CA GLY A 14 -7.50 20.48 8.74
C GLY A 14 -8.45 21.57 8.24
N THR A 15 -8.26 22.78 8.76
CA THR A 15 -8.92 23.99 8.27
C THR A 15 -7.94 25.13 8.17
N LEU A 16 -8.18 26.04 7.25
CA LEU A 16 -7.54 27.35 7.22
C LEU A 16 -8.57 28.40 7.63
N SER A 17 -8.19 29.20 8.61
CA SER A 17 -9.04 30.24 9.18
C SER A 17 -8.31 31.58 9.15
N ILE A 18 -9.04 32.66 8.89
CA ILE A 18 -8.54 34.03 8.97
C ILE A 18 -9.11 34.75 10.19
N PHE A 19 -8.33 35.69 10.69
CA PHE A 19 -8.67 36.56 11.80
C PHE A 19 -8.19 37.96 11.48
N ASP A 20 -8.99 38.97 11.84
CA ASP A 20 -8.60 40.38 11.72
C ASP A 20 -7.53 40.82 12.74
N SER A 21 -7.17 39.92 13.67
CA SER A 21 -6.33 40.21 14.84
C SER A 21 -5.49 39.00 15.23
N ALA A 22 -4.17 39.18 15.31
CA ALA A 22 -3.24 38.15 15.78
C ALA A 22 -3.54 37.72 17.23
N ILE A 23 -4.02 38.65 18.06
CA ILE A 23 -4.41 38.37 19.45
C ILE A 23 -5.62 37.42 19.47
N ASP A 24 -6.61 37.66 18.60
CA ASP A 24 -7.82 36.84 18.56
C ASP A 24 -7.54 35.45 17.99
N ALA A 25 -6.68 35.35 16.97
CA ALA A 25 -6.20 34.07 16.45
C ALA A 25 -5.51 33.23 17.53
N VAL A 26 -4.61 33.83 18.31
CA VAL A 26 -3.88 33.13 19.39
C VAL A 26 -4.82 32.75 20.53
N GLN A 27 -5.74 33.62 20.94
CA GLN A 27 -6.71 33.30 22.01
C GLN A 27 -7.68 32.19 21.60
N CYS A 28 -8.18 32.25 20.36
CA CYS A 28 -9.00 31.18 19.79
C CYS A 28 -8.24 29.85 19.83
N SER A 29 -6.96 29.86 19.41
CA SER A 29 -6.12 28.66 19.38
C SER A 29 -5.82 28.09 20.77
N ILE A 30 -5.65 28.94 21.79
CA ILE A 30 -5.48 28.52 23.19
C ILE A 30 -6.73 27.80 23.70
N GLU A 31 -7.91 28.40 23.50
CA GLU A 31 -9.16 27.80 23.97
C GLU A 31 -9.53 26.54 23.18
N MET A 32 -9.32 26.54 21.86
CA MET A 32 -9.50 25.35 21.03
C MET A 32 -8.62 24.19 21.50
N GLN A 33 -7.32 24.44 21.75
CA GLN A 33 -6.44 23.38 22.25
C GLN A 33 -6.86 22.86 23.62
N ARG A 34 -7.39 23.71 24.50
CA ARG A 34 -7.89 23.29 25.81
C ARG A 34 -9.13 22.42 25.68
N GLU A 35 -10.15 22.89 24.96
CA GLU A 35 -11.39 22.15 24.75
C GLU A 35 -11.12 20.80 24.06
N MET A 36 -10.21 20.77 23.08
CA MET A 36 -9.87 19.55 22.35
C MET A 36 -9.00 18.56 23.13
N GLN A 37 -8.43 19.00 24.25
CA GLN A 37 -7.73 18.12 25.20
C GLN A 37 -8.65 17.63 26.32
N GLU A 38 -9.85 18.21 26.49
CA GLU A 38 -10.85 17.75 27.45
C GLU A 38 -11.72 16.62 26.84
N GLY A 39 -11.68 15.43 27.46
CA GLY A 39 -12.47 14.28 27.01
C GLY A 39 -11.76 13.43 25.95
N LEU A 40 -12.32 13.32 24.74
CA LEU A 40 -11.69 12.61 23.63
C LEU A 40 -10.62 13.51 23.00
N THR A 41 -9.36 13.23 23.28
CA THR A 41 -8.24 14.05 22.80
C THR A 41 -8.18 14.08 21.27
N VAL A 42 -8.40 15.25 20.68
CA VAL A 42 -8.19 15.48 19.24
C VAL A 42 -6.74 15.91 19.04
N PRO A 43 -5.95 15.24 18.16
CA PRO A 43 -4.54 15.51 18.01
C PRO A 43 -4.25 16.78 17.18
N LEU A 44 -4.80 17.93 17.60
CA LEU A 44 -4.73 19.18 16.85
C LEU A 44 -3.33 19.81 16.92
N ARG A 45 -2.86 20.33 15.79
CA ARG A 45 -1.67 21.16 15.63
C ARG A 45 -2.07 22.51 15.05
N ILE A 46 -1.45 23.59 15.52
CA ILE A 46 -1.79 24.94 15.06
C ILE A 46 -0.51 25.73 14.76
N GLY A 47 -0.45 26.34 13.58
CA GLY A 47 0.55 27.33 13.20
C GLY A 47 -0.09 28.65 12.82
N ILE A 48 0.45 29.76 13.32
CA ILE A 48 -0.13 31.10 13.12
C ILE A 48 0.93 32.05 12.55
N HIS A 49 0.56 32.75 11.49
CA HIS A 49 1.33 33.84 10.90
C HIS A 49 0.43 35.06 10.60
N SER A 50 1.04 36.26 10.53
CA SER A 50 0.36 37.53 10.28
C SER A 50 0.98 38.20 9.06
N GLY A 51 0.19 38.41 8.01
CA GLY A 51 0.66 39.01 6.77
C GLY A 51 -0.45 39.21 5.76
N ASP A 52 -0.10 39.75 4.59
CA ASP A 52 -1.05 40.03 3.53
C ASP A 52 -1.52 38.73 2.86
N ILE A 53 -2.83 38.68 2.55
CA ILE A 53 -3.46 37.57 1.83
C ILE A 53 -4.26 38.13 0.66
N VAL A 54 -4.30 37.39 -0.44
CA VAL A 54 -5.17 37.70 -1.59
C VAL A 54 -6.26 36.64 -1.63
N ILE A 55 -7.51 37.08 -1.58
CA ILE A 55 -8.69 36.22 -1.66
C ILE A 55 -9.19 36.25 -3.10
N GLU A 56 -9.12 35.11 -3.79
CA GLU A 56 -9.77 34.85 -5.08
C GLU A 56 -11.06 34.04 -4.86
N GLU A 57 -11.97 33.98 -5.84
CA GLU A 57 -13.36 33.52 -5.65
C GLU A 57 -13.52 32.16 -4.93
N ASP A 58 -12.55 31.25 -5.04
CA ASP A 58 -12.53 29.93 -4.37
C ASP A 58 -11.17 29.55 -3.73
N ASP A 59 -10.18 30.44 -3.67
CA ASP A 59 -8.83 30.12 -3.14
C ASP A 59 -8.14 31.33 -2.49
N ILE A 60 -7.19 31.07 -1.59
CA ILE A 60 -6.39 32.10 -0.93
C ILE A 60 -4.92 31.83 -1.20
N VAL A 61 -4.32 32.75 -1.95
CA VAL A 61 -2.94 32.65 -2.41
C VAL A 61 -2.14 33.75 -1.72
N GLY A 62 -1.00 33.38 -1.17
CA GLY A 62 -0.05 34.33 -0.59
C GLY A 62 1.04 33.67 0.24
N ASP A 63 2.17 34.36 0.34
CA ASP A 63 3.32 33.92 1.13
C ASP A 63 2.95 33.72 2.61
N SER A 64 2.00 34.50 3.10
CA SER A 64 1.47 34.43 4.48
C SER A 64 0.80 33.09 4.78
N VAL A 65 0.06 32.51 3.82
CA VAL A 65 -0.61 31.20 3.97
C VAL A 65 0.43 30.08 3.99
N ASN A 66 1.42 30.17 3.08
CA ASN A 66 2.52 29.22 3.02
C ASN A 66 3.32 29.21 4.33
N LEU A 67 3.65 30.39 4.87
CA LEU A 67 4.40 30.50 6.11
C LEU A 67 3.62 29.95 7.31
N ALA A 68 2.33 30.27 7.43
CA ALA A 68 1.46 29.71 8.48
C ALA A 68 1.45 28.16 8.44
N SER A 69 1.31 27.57 7.24
CA SER A 69 1.36 26.11 7.06
C SER A 69 2.73 25.51 7.41
N ARG A 70 3.85 26.20 7.13
CA ARG A 70 5.18 25.72 7.52
C ARG A 70 5.37 25.73 9.04
N ILE A 71 4.86 26.77 9.71
CA ILE A 71 4.88 26.86 11.16
C ILE A 71 4.00 25.76 11.79
N GLU A 72 2.82 25.49 11.21
CA GLU A 72 1.97 24.35 11.64
C GLU A 72 2.71 23.02 11.49
N SER A 73 3.45 22.83 10.39
CA SER A 73 4.18 21.58 10.15
C SER A 73 5.30 21.31 11.17
N LEU A 74 5.74 22.33 11.90
CA LEU A 74 6.70 22.21 13.01
C LEU A 74 6.02 21.89 14.35
N ALA A 75 4.71 22.12 14.47
CA ALA A 75 3.98 21.93 15.71
C ALA A 75 3.89 20.44 16.06
N SER A 76 4.05 20.11 17.35
CA SER A 76 3.63 18.81 17.87
C SER A 76 2.14 18.83 18.20
N VAL A 77 1.53 17.66 18.33
CA VAL A 77 0.14 17.54 18.82
C VAL A 77 -0.02 18.31 20.15
N GLY A 78 -1.10 19.09 20.25
CA GLY A 78 -1.40 19.91 21.43
C GLY A 78 -0.62 21.22 21.53
N SER A 79 0.22 21.55 20.55
CA SER A 79 1.00 22.80 20.52
C SER A 79 0.38 23.85 19.59
N VAL A 80 0.70 25.11 19.88
CA VAL A 80 0.40 26.26 19.04
C VAL A 80 1.70 27.00 18.79
N LEU A 81 2.12 27.04 17.54
CA LEU A 81 3.35 27.72 17.12
C LEU A 81 3.03 29.01 16.38
N ILE A 82 3.85 30.04 16.61
CA ILE A 82 3.67 31.36 16.05
C ILE A 82 4.98 31.87 15.44
N SER A 83 4.89 32.61 14.34
CA SER A 83 6.01 33.39 13.80
C SER A 83 6.42 34.54 14.72
N ASP A 84 7.63 35.04 14.52
CA ASP A 84 8.16 36.30 15.06
C ASP A 84 7.22 37.50 14.90
N LYS A 85 6.57 37.63 13.75
CA LYS A 85 5.63 38.72 13.49
C LYS A 85 4.39 38.63 14.38
N VAL A 86 3.83 37.44 14.53
CA VAL A 86 2.71 37.20 15.48
C VAL A 86 3.20 37.39 16.92
N TYR A 87 4.41 36.95 17.24
CA TYR A 87 5.01 37.19 18.56
C TYR A 87 5.11 38.68 18.87
N ASP A 88 5.56 39.50 17.93
CA ASP A 88 5.65 40.95 18.09
C ASP A 88 4.31 41.61 18.38
N ASP A 89 3.23 41.10 17.77
CA ASP A 89 1.86 41.56 17.98
C ASP A 89 1.30 41.14 19.36
N VAL A 90 1.70 39.98 19.90
CA VAL A 90 1.11 39.41 21.13
C VAL A 90 1.97 39.52 22.38
N LYS A 91 3.28 39.80 22.29
CA LYS A 91 4.24 39.76 23.43
C LYS A 91 3.90 40.69 24.60
N ASN A 92 3.13 41.76 24.34
CA ASN A 92 2.71 42.72 25.37
C ASN A 92 1.36 42.37 26.00
N ASN A 93 0.70 41.28 25.56
CA ASN A 93 -0.57 40.85 26.11
C ASN A 93 -0.37 39.95 27.34
N PRO A 94 -0.80 40.37 28.56
CA PRO A 94 -0.54 39.61 29.78
C PRO A 94 -1.24 38.25 29.85
N LYS A 95 -2.19 37.98 28.93
CA LYS A 95 -2.91 36.69 28.85
C LYS A 95 -2.20 35.66 27.99
N ILE A 96 -1.17 36.04 27.24
CA ILE A 96 -0.48 35.16 26.28
C ILE A 96 0.95 34.95 26.79
N GLN A 97 1.31 33.69 27.02
CA GLN A 97 2.66 33.29 27.39
C GLN A 97 3.32 32.63 26.19
N THR A 98 4.59 32.96 25.95
CA THR A 98 5.33 32.47 24.79
C THR A 98 6.72 32.01 25.19
N THR A 99 7.21 30.96 24.55
CA THR A 99 8.58 30.47 24.68
C THR A 99 9.25 30.49 23.31
N PHE A 100 10.41 31.14 23.20
CA PHE A 100 11.22 31.07 21.98
C PHE A 100 11.75 29.64 21.79
N LEU A 101 11.58 29.09 20.58
CA LEU A 101 12.07 27.75 20.26
C LEU A 101 13.43 27.84 19.55
N LYS A 102 13.42 28.27 18.29
CA LYS A 102 14.59 28.32 17.42
C LYS A 102 14.27 29.15 16.17
N THR A 103 15.30 29.64 15.50
CA THR A 103 15.22 30.18 14.15
C THR A 103 15.26 29.03 13.15
N PHE A 104 14.26 28.93 12.28
CA PHE A 104 14.17 27.87 11.27
C PHE A 104 14.33 28.42 9.85
N ASN A 105 15.11 27.71 9.02
CA ASN A 105 15.10 27.90 7.57
C ASN A 105 13.98 27.04 6.98
N LEU A 106 12.83 27.68 6.75
CA LEU A 106 11.62 26.99 6.27
C LEU A 106 11.68 26.81 4.75
N LYS A 107 11.22 25.65 4.27
CA LYS A 107 11.23 25.35 2.82
C LYS A 107 10.39 26.38 2.05
N ASN A 108 11.02 27.02 1.05
CA ASN A 108 10.45 28.06 0.18
C ASN A 108 10.11 29.37 0.91
N ILE A 109 10.77 29.68 2.03
CA ILE A 109 10.70 30.97 2.71
C ILE A 109 12.10 31.60 2.64
N GLU A 110 12.23 32.79 2.06
CA GLU A 110 13.54 33.40 1.79
C GLU A 110 14.29 33.81 3.07
N GLU A 111 13.55 34.24 4.10
CA GLU A 111 14.14 34.71 5.35
C GLU A 111 13.99 33.67 6.47
N PRO A 112 15.06 33.38 7.23
CA PRO A 112 14.98 32.55 8.43
C PRO A 112 13.93 33.09 9.39
N THR A 113 13.03 32.24 9.87
CA THR A 113 11.90 32.64 10.71
C THR A 113 12.14 32.21 12.15
N ASP A 114 12.10 33.17 13.08
CA ASP A 114 12.07 32.88 14.51
C ASP A 114 10.69 32.30 14.88
N VAL A 115 10.67 31.10 15.46
CA VAL A 115 9.44 30.41 15.86
C VAL A 115 9.32 30.35 17.37
N TYR A 116 8.13 30.69 17.86
CA TYR A 116 7.78 30.69 19.28
C TYR A 116 6.63 29.70 19.52
N ALA A 117 6.62 29.02 20.66
CA ALA A 117 5.45 28.27 21.13
C ALA A 117 4.61 29.12 22.07
N ILE A 118 3.29 28.97 22.02
CA ILE A 118 2.41 29.44 23.08
C ILE A 118 2.56 28.51 24.28
N SER A 119 3.01 29.04 25.41
CA SER A 119 3.34 28.30 26.63
C SER A 119 2.32 28.50 27.75
N ASN A 120 1.10 28.91 27.40
CA ASN A 120 -0.02 28.98 28.33
C ASN A 120 -0.29 27.62 29.01
N PRO A 121 -0.72 27.59 30.28
CA PRO A 121 -1.08 26.35 30.95
C PRO A 121 -2.10 25.53 30.16
N GLY A 122 -1.80 24.25 29.97
CA GLY A 122 -2.60 23.30 29.18
C GLY A 122 -2.13 23.11 27.73
N LEU A 123 -1.12 23.83 27.26
CA LEU A 123 -0.57 23.66 25.91
C LEU A 123 0.79 22.96 25.94
N VAL A 124 1.06 22.17 24.90
CA VAL A 124 2.35 21.50 24.71
C VAL A 124 3.36 22.48 24.14
N VAL A 125 4.55 22.54 24.74
CA VAL A 125 5.72 23.26 24.21
C VAL A 125 6.69 22.23 23.64
N PRO A 126 6.90 22.16 22.32
CA PRO A 126 7.80 21.19 21.70
C PRO A 126 9.27 21.43 22.09
N ASP A 127 10.08 20.36 22.12
CA ASP A 127 11.54 20.46 22.27
C ASP A 127 12.18 20.84 20.92
N PRO A 128 12.82 22.02 20.80
CA PRO A 128 13.39 22.53 19.56
C PRO A 128 14.38 21.59 18.84
N GLU A 129 15.07 20.70 19.57
CA GLU A 129 16.07 19.80 18.97
C GLU A 129 15.44 18.55 18.34
N THR A 130 14.18 18.26 18.67
CA THR A 130 13.43 17.09 18.16
C THR A 130 12.39 17.46 17.11
N MET A 131 12.23 18.74 16.81
CA MET A 131 11.21 19.22 15.87
C MET A 131 11.58 18.80 14.44
N THR A 132 10.69 18.02 13.83
CA THR A 132 10.77 17.61 12.42
C THR A 132 9.67 18.34 11.64
N GLY A 133 10.00 18.93 10.50
CA GLY A 133 9.05 19.67 9.67
C GLY A 133 9.63 20.00 8.29
N LYS A 134 8.91 20.79 7.49
CA LYS A 134 9.34 21.17 6.12
C LYS A 134 10.49 22.19 6.14
N LEU A 135 11.68 21.75 6.54
CA LEU A 135 12.91 22.54 6.59
C LEU A 135 13.67 22.52 5.25
N GLU A 136 14.41 23.59 4.96
CA GLU A 136 15.30 23.64 3.80
C GLU A 136 16.52 22.72 4.03
N LYS A 137 16.84 21.83 3.09
CA LYS A 137 18.05 20.99 3.15
C LYS A 137 19.28 21.89 2.99
N GLU A 138 20.23 21.84 3.94
CA GLU A 138 21.46 22.63 3.85
C GLU A 138 22.22 22.32 2.55
N LYS A 139 22.39 23.34 1.71
CA LYS A 139 23.29 23.28 0.55
C LYS A 139 24.73 23.26 1.08
N ILE A 140 25.40 22.12 0.95
CA ILE A 140 26.82 21.97 1.31
C ILE A 140 27.64 22.98 0.48
N PRO A 141 28.36 23.93 1.08
CA PRO A 141 29.10 24.93 0.32
C PRO A 141 30.36 24.31 -0.30
N PHE A 142 30.47 24.40 -1.62
CA PHE A 142 31.68 24.06 -2.38
C PHE A 142 32.85 24.96 -1.93
N PHE A 143 33.73 24.44 -1.06
CA PHE A 143 34.90 25.18 -0.62
C PHE A 143 35.95 25.31 -1.75
N SER A 144 36.30 26.54 -2.12
CA SER A 144 37.40 26.82 -3.04
C SER A 144 38.75 26.54 -2.35
N LEU A 145 39.52 25.59 -2.89
CA LEU A 145 40.84 25.21 -2.39
C LEU A 145 41.88 26.33 -2.60
N LYS A 146 42.41 26.90 -1.52
CA LYS A 146 43.67 27.67 -1.57
C LYS A 146 44.73 27.38 -0.51
N ASN A 147 44.52 26.51 0.47
CA ASN A 147 45.55 26.23 1.48
C ASN A 147 46.10 24.80 1.40
N LYS A 148 47.31 24.68 0.81
CA LYS A 148 48.03 23.42 0.52
C LYS A 148 48.77 22.77 1.70
N MET A 149 48.55 23.19 2.96
CA MET A 149 49.36 22.68 4.09
C MET A 149 48.61 21.95 5.21
N LEU A 150 47.28 21.82 5.14
CA LEU A 150 46.48 21.04 6.11
C LEU A 150 45.86 19.76 5.53
N ILE A 151 46.03 19.55 4.22
CA ILE A 151 45.38 18.50 3.44
C ILE A 151 45.86 17.07 3.82
N PRO A 152 47.16 16.77 4.04
CA PRO A 152 47.54 15.38 4.31
C PRO A 152 47.07 14.89 5.68
N SER A 153 47.04 15.75 6.70
CA SER A 153 46.62 15.39 8.05
C SER A 153 45.10 15.22 8.16
N ILE A 154 44.33 16.08 7.48
CA ILE A 154 42.86 15.97 7.41
C ILE A 154 42.45 14.82 6.52
N ILE A 155 43.16 14.56 5.40
CA ILE A 155 42.91 13.37 4.57
C ILE A 155 43.24 12.09 5.34
N SER A 156 44.34 12.02 6.10
CA SER A 156 44.62 10.82 6.91
C SER A 156 43.58 10.62 8.03
N LEU A 157 43.12 11.68 8.70
CA LEU A 157 42.07 11.57 9.70
C LEU A 157 40.71 11.24 9.09
N LEU A 158 40.38 11.82 7.93
CA LEU A 158 39.18 11.50 7.17
C LEU A 158 39.26 10.11 6.56
N PHE A 159 40.44 9.58 6.21
CA PHE A 159 40.62 8.23 5.69
C PHE A 159 40.57 7.20 6.80
N VAL A 160 41.08 7.52 8.00
CA VAL A 160 40.89 6.70 9.21
C VAL A 160 39.44 6.76 9.69
N ALA A 161 38.78 7.92 9.62
CA ALA A 161 37.35 8.05 9.88
C ALA A 161 36.51 7.40 8.79
N LEU A 162 36.92 7.42 7.51
CA LEU A 162 36.28 6.69 6.41
C LEU A 162 36.49 5.20 6.60
N LEU A 163 37.66 4.74 7.06
CA LEU A 163 37.94 3.33 7.36
C LEU A 163 37.29 2.88 8.66
N ALA A 164 37.03 3.76 9.62
CA ALA A 164 36.25 3.48 10.82
C ALA A 164 34.74 3.60 10.57
N PHE A 165 34.32 4.40 9.59
CA PHE A 165 32.94 4.54 9.14
C PHE A 165 32.58 3.43 8.16
N TRP A 166 33.45 3.07 7.20
CA TRP A 166 33.33 1.86 6.39
C TRP A 166 33.62 0.61 7.22
N GLY A 167 34.66 0.58 8.06
CA GLY A 167 34.92 -0.54 8.95
C GLY A 167 33.81 -0.72 9.99
N GLY A 168 33.22 0.38 10.48
CA GLY A 168 32.05 0.37 11.37
C GLY A 168 30.74 0.09 10.66
N SER A 169 30.57 0.48 9.39
CA SER A 169 29.39 0.13 8.58
C SER A 169 29.48 -1.28 7.99
N PHE A 170 30.68 -1.85 7.87
CA PHE A 170 30.92 -3.27 7.56
C PHE A 170 30.89 -4.14 8.82
N LEU A 171 31.17 -3.61 10.01
CA LEU A 171 31.05 -4.34 11.29
C LEU A 171 29.67 -4.16 11.95
N ASN A 172 28.84 -3.23 11.48
CA ASN A 172 27.46 -3.04 11.92
C ASN A 172 26.44 -3.33 10.80
N LYS A 173 26.90 -3.87 9.66
CA LYS A 173 26.17 -4.94 8.99
C LYS A 173 26.27 -6.17 9.89
N SER A 174 25.51 -6.17 10.98
CA SER A 174 24.89 -7.42 11.38
C SER A 174 23.75 -7.67 10.39
N ASP A 175 24.10 -7.86 9.11
CA ASP A 175 23.59 -9.05 8.45
C ASP A 175 24.22 -10.20 9.27
N GLN A 176 23.63 -10.49 10.44
CA GLN A 176 23.21 -11.87 10.53
C GLN A 176 22.34 -12.00 9.30
N ASP A 177 22.90 -12.62 8.27
CA ASP A 177 22.16 -13.31 7.26
C ASP A 177 21.19 -14.17 8.09
N ILE A 178 20.05 -13.59 8.49
CA ILE A 178 18.96 -14.34 9.09
C ILE A 178 18.54 -15.13 7.89
N THR A 179 19.17 -16.29 7.71
CA THR A 179 18.86 -17.21 6.64
C THR A 179 17.38 -17.45 6.78
N SER A 180 16.59 -16.79 5.93
CA SER A 180 15.15 -16.78 6.06
C SER A 180 14.69 -18.21 5.92
N LYS A 181 13.82 -18.65 6.81
CA LYS A 181 13.26 -20.00 6.73
C LYS A 181 11.97 -19.96 5.94
N LYS A 182 11.95 -20.68 4.82
CA LYS A 182 10.77 -20.83 4.00
C LYS A 182 9.87 -21.89 4.59
N ILE A 183 8.63 -21.53 4.89
CA ILE A 183 7.69 -22.41 5.58
C ILE A 183 6.36 -22.47 4.83
N ALA A 184 5.71 -23.63 4.90
CA ALA A 184 4.35 -23.80 4.42
C ALA A 184 3.46 -24.34 5.54
N VAL A 185 2.32 -23.68 5.74
CA VAL A 185 1.25 -24.19 6.61
C VAL A 185 0.29 -24.99 5.74
N ILE A 186 0.31 -26.30 5.92
CA ILE A 186 -0.68 -27.18 5.31
C ILE A 186 -2.02 -26.96 6.04
N PRO A 187 -3.14 -26.88 5.30
CA PRO A 187 -4.47 -26.74 5.90
C PRO A 187 -4.67 -27.68 7.09
N LEU A 188 -4.99 -27.10 8.25
CA LEU A 188 -5.15 -27.86 9.49
C LEU A 188 -6.32 -28.83 9.33
N ALA A 189 -6.14 -30.10 9.69
CA ALA A 189 -7.17 -31.11 9.62
C ALA A 189 -8.32 -30.76 10.58
N TYR A 190 -9.55 -30.99 10.13
CA TYR A 190 -10.76 -30.80 10.93
C TYR A 190 -11.78 -31.87 10.55
N ASP A 191 -12.43 -32.49 11.54
CA ASP A 191 -13.46 -33.50 11.27
C ASP A 191 -14.80 -32.84 10.92
N PHE A 192 -15.17 -32.91 9.64
CA PHE A 192 -16.44 -32.40 9.12
C PHE A 192 -17.66 -33.26 9.47
N SER A 193 -17.52 -34.29 10.33
CA SER A 193 -18.63 -35.16 10.71
C SER A 193 -19.83 -34.43 11.37
N ALA A 194 -19.66 -33.16 11.75
CA ALA A 194 -20.72 -32.25 12.23
C ALA A 194 -21.48 -31.47 11.12
N GLY A 195 -21.02 -31.46 9.86
CA GLY A 195 -21.70 -30.84 8.70
C GLY A 195 -20.80 -29.95 7.82
N ASP A 196 -21.23 -29.70 6.58
CA ASP A 196 -20.51 -28.87 5.57
C ASP A 196 -20.41 -27.38 5.95
N GLU A 197 -21.09 -26.94 7.00
CA GLU A 197 -21.11 -25.53 7.44
C GLU A 197 -19.80 -25.06 8.11
N GLU A 198 -18.79 -25.92 8.31
CA GLU A 198 -17.57 -25.58 9.09
C GLU A 198 -16.28 -25.43 8.25
N GLU A 199 -16.36 -25.44 6.91
CA GLU A 199 -15.19 -25.20 6.05
C GLU A 199 -14.57 -23.79 6.25
N TYR A 200 -15.42 -22.79 6.53
CA TYR A 200 -14.94 -21.44 6.88
C TYR A 200 -14.08 -21.45 8.15
N PHE A 201 -14.37 -22.35 9.09
CA PHE A 201 -13.67 -22.42 10.36
C PHE A 201 -12.26 -22.98 10.15
N GLN A 202 -12.15 -24.11 9.46
CA GLN A 202 -10.86 -24.71 9.10
C GLN A 202 -9.98 -23.73 8.30
N SER A 203 -10.52 -23.17 7.23
CA SER A 203 -9.79 -22.25 6.34
C SER A 203 -9.42 -20.95 7.05
N GLY A 204 -10.33 -20.38 7.85
CA GLY A 204 -10.09 -19.17 8.62
C GLY A 204 -9.07 -19.35 9.74
N MET A 205 -9.05 -20.50 10.42
CA MET A 205 -8.05 -20.82 11.45
C MET A 205 -6.67 -21.07 10.84
N THR A 206 -6.61 -21.73 9.69
CA THR A 206 -5.36 -21.89 8.94
C THR A 206 -4.81 -20.52 8.52
N GLU A 207 -5.67 -19.63 7.99
CA GLU A 207 -5.29 -18.27 7.61
C GLU A 207 -4.79 -17.44 8.79
N ALA A 208 -5.42 -17.58 9.97
CA ALA A 208 -5.00 -16.89 11.18
C ALA A 208 -3.58 -17.29 11.63
N LEU A 209 -3.26 -18.59 11.57
CA LEU A 209 -1.90 -19.07 11.85
C LEU A 209 -0.88 -18.53 10.84
N ILE A 210 -1.20 -18.59 9.54
CA ILE A 210 -0.35 -18.04 8.47
C ILE A 210 -0.11 -16.55 8.72
N THR A 211 -1.15 -15.79 9.06
CA THR A 211 -1.07 -14.35 9.34
C THR A 211 -0.14 -14.04 10.52
N GLU A 212 -0.21 -14.80 11.62
CA GLU A 212 0.68 -14.58 12.78
C GLU A 212 2.14 -14.94 12.48
N LEU A 213 2.38 -16.03 11.75
CA LEU A 213 3.73 -16.41 11.30
C LEU A 213 4.32 -15.39 10.32
N SER A 214 3.48 -14.86 9.43
CA SER A 214 3.85 -13.87 8.39
C SER A 214 4.45 -12.59 8.97
N LYS A 215 4.08 -12.24 10.20
CA LYS A 215 4.61 -11.08 10.96
C LYS A 215 6.02 -11.31 11.53
N ILE A 216 6.59 -12.52 11.45
CA ILE A 216 7.90 -12.84 12.02
C ILE A 216 8.99 -12.57 10.98
N LYS A 217 9.83 -11.57 11.25
CA LYS A 217 11.03 -11.30 10.44
C LYS A 217 11.94 -12.54 10.46
N GLY A 218 12.43 -12.94 9.29
CA GLY A 218 13.21 -14.17 9.12
C GLY A 218 12.38 -15.41 8.78
N LEU A 219 11.04 -15.33 8.80
CA LEU A 219 10.19 -16.32 8.16
C LEU A 219 9.75 -15.83 6.78
N PHE A 220 9.82 -16.74 5.82
CA PHE A 220 9.20 -16.61 4.51
C PHE A 220 8.01 -17.57 4.48
N VAL A 221 6.79 -17.05 4.52
CA VAL A 221 5.58 -17.86 4.75
C VAL A 221 4.80 -18.00 3.44
N ILE A 222 4.62 -19.24 2.98
CA ILE A 222 3.79 -19.52 1.80
C ILE A 222 2.32 -19.31 2.15
N ASN A 223 1.64 -18.48 1.36
CA ASN A 223 0.24 -18.14 1.56
C ASN A 223 -0.71 -19.32 1.32
N ARG A 224 -1.89 -19.25 1.95
CA ARG A 224 -2.89 -20.32 1.99
C ARG A 224 -3.34 -20.84 0.62
N PRO A 225 -3.66 -20.00 -0.39
CA PRO A 225 -4.10 -20.50 -1.69
C PRO A 225 -3.09 -21.47 -2.30
N SER A 226 -1.80 -21.17 -2.14
CA SER A 226 -0.70 -21.99 -2.62
C SER A 226 -0.52 -23.28 -1.81
N THR A 227 -0.68 -23.24 -0.48
CA THR A 227 -0.54 -24.46 0.34
C THR A 227 -1.68 -25.46 0.11
N GLN A 228 -2.86 -25.00 -0.31
CA GLN A 228 -3.96 -25.89 -0.72
C GLN A 228 -3.63 -26.71 -1.97
N VAL A 229 -2.87 -26.14 -2.92
CA VAL A 229 -2.42 -26.85 -4.12
C VAL A 229 -1.46 -27.99 -3.76
N LEU A 230 -0.64 -27.82 -2.70
CA LEU A 230 0.28 -28.86 -2.24
C LEU A 230 -0.42 -30.15 -1.79
N LEU A 231 -1.70 -30.08 -1.40
CA LEU A 231 -2.52 -31.22 -0.99
C LEU A 231 -3.29 -31.89 -2.14
N GLY A 232 -3.42 -31.21 -3.28
CA GLY A 232 -4.22 -31.67 -4.43
C GLY A 232 -3.47 -32.68 -5.28
N GLY A 233 -3.68 -33.97 -5.06
CA GLY A 233 -3.06 -35.04 -5.86
C GLY A 233 -3.26 -34.91 -7.38
N VAL A 234 -2.13 -35.00 -8.10
CA VAL A 234 -1.88 -35.20 -9.55
C VAL A 234 -2.79 -34.47 -10.55
N GLY A 235 -2.27 -33.34 -11.05
CA GLY A 235 -2.53 -32.74 -12.36
C GLY A 235 -1.22 -32.23 -12.99
N VAL A 236 -1.29 -31.51 -14.12
CA VAL A 236 -0.14 -30.93 -14.90
C VAL A 236 0.83 -30.06 -14.05
N GLN A 237 0.48 -29.81 -12.79
CA GLN A 237 1.18 -29.03 -11.78
C GLN A 237 2.28 -29.78 -11.02
N GLU A 238 2.45 -31.10 -11.19
CA GLU A 238 3.40 -31.90 -10.37
C GLU A 238 4.84 -31.35 -10.39
N VAL A 239 5.33 -30.88 -11.55
CA VAL A 239 6.66 -30.27 -11.65
C VAL A 239 6.75 -28.96 -10.87
N LEU A 240 5.76 -28.08 -11.03
CA LEU A 240 5.71 -26.78 -10.35
C LEU A 240 5.55 -26.95 -8.83
N VAL A 241 4.72 -27.90 -8.40
CA VAL A 241 4.56 -28.30 -7.00
C VAL A 241 5.87 -28.80 -6.42
N ASN A 242 6.54 -29.74 -7.10
CA ASN A 242 7.83 -30.26 -6.65
C ASN A 242 8.91 -29.17 -6.57
N ASP A 243 8.91 -28.23 -7.52
CA ASP A 243 9.84 -27.10 -7.52
C ASP A 243 9.59 -26.13 -6.36
N VAL A 244 8.34 -25.92 -5.94
CA VAL A 244 8.04 -25.12 -4.75
C VAL A 244 8.38 -25.89 -3.47
N VAL A 245 8.00 -27.17 -3.40
CA VAL A 245 8.18 -28.03 -2.22
C VAL A 245 9.65 -28.22 -1.85
N LYS A 246 10.54 -28.40 -2.83
CA LYS A 246 11.98 -28.60 -2.59
C LYS A 246 12.67 -27.39 -1.93
N ASP A 247 12.09 -26.20 -2.08
CA ASP A 247 12.65 -24.94 -1.58
C ASP A 247 12.08 -24.57 -0.19
N ILE A 248 11.14 -25.36 0.35
CA ILE A 248 10.56 -25.15 1.69
C ILE A 248 11.44 -25.84 2.75
N ASP A 249 11.86 -25.09 3.77
CA ASP A 249 12.64 -25.60 4.90
C ASP A 249 11.79 -26.41 5.90
N TYR A 250 10.55 -25.98 6.13
CA TYR A 250 9.65 -26.58 7.11
C TYR A 250 8.19 -26.61 6.69
N PHE A 251 7.50 -27.67 7.10
CA PHE A 251 6.05 -27.83 6.96
C PHE A 251 5.38 -27.81 8.32
N ILE A 252 4.27 -27.09 8.41
CA ILE A 252 3.42 -27.03 9.59
C ILE A 252 2.08 -27.66 9.27
N ASN A 253 1.73 -28.71 10.01
CA ASN A 253 0.44 -29.38 9.93
C ASN A 253 -0.24 -29.29 11.30
N GLY A 254 -1.51 -29.68 11.38
CA GLY A 254 -2.17 -29.77 12.67
C GLY A 254 -3.58 -30.31 12.61
N ASP A 255 -4.14 -30.59 13.78
CA ASP A 255 -5.53 -31.01 13.98
C ASP A 255 -6.26 -29.92 14.77
N LEU A 256 -7.46 -29.57 14.30
CA LEU A 256 -8.36 -28.63 14.93
C LEU A 256 -9.54 -29.39 15.54
N GLU A 257 -9.91 -29.02 16.77
CA GLU A 257 -11.14 -29.46 17.42
C GLU A 257 -11.86 -28.24 18.01
N LYS A 258 -13.19 -28.23 17.91
CA LYS A 258 -14.05 -27.19 18.47
C LYS A 258 -15.15 -27.85 19.30
N ASP A 259 -15.24 -27.47 20.57
CA ASP A 259 -16.38 -27.80 21.43
C ASP A 259 -16.96 -26.52 22.02
N GLN A 260 -18.09 -26.08 21.47
CA GLN A 260 -18.74 -24.80 21.80
C GLN A 260 -17.78 -23.62 21.60
N ASN A 261 -17.24 -23.07 22.70
CA ASN A 261 -16.29 -21.97 22.71
C ASN A 261 -14.84 -22.43 22.97
N GLU A 262 -14.62 -23.69 23.36
CA GLU A 262 -13.28 -24.23 23.54
C GLU A 262 -12.71 -24.68 22.19
N ILE A 263 -11.53 -24.18 21.86
CA ILE A 263 -10.77 -24.57 20.67
C ILE A 263 -9.54 -25.32 21.14
N SER A 264 -9.32 -26.52 20.59
CA SER A 264 -8.06 -27.24 20.73
C SER A 264 -7.36 -27.30 19.38
N VAL A 265 -6.07 -26.98 19.38
CA VAL A 265 -5.20 -27.02 18.20
C VAL A 265 -3.97 -27.83 18.54
N LYS A 266 -3.79 -28.93 17.81
CA LYS A 266 -2.56 -29.71 17.85
C LYS A 266 -1.72 -29.34 16.65
N VAL A 267 -0.47 -28.92 16.87
CA VAL A 267 0.41 -28.44 15.81
C VAL A 267 1.64 -29.33 15.70
N PHE A 268 2.03 -29.61 14.46
CA PHE A 268 3.16 -30.44 14.08
C PHE A 268 4.12 -29.63 13.21
N LEU A 269 5.42 -29.80 13.44
CA LEU A 269 6.48 -29.23 12.62
C LEU A 269 7.37 -30.34 12.07
N SER A 270 7.63 -30.32 10.77
CA SER A 270 8.49 -31.29 10.09
C SER A 270 9.34 -30.59 9.01
N LYS A 271 10.36 -31.28 8.48
CA LYS A 271 11.14 -30.80 7.31
C LYS A 271 10.57 -31.25 5.97
N GLU A 272 9.73 -32.27 6.00
CA GLU A 272 9.05 -32.84 4.83
C GLU A 272 7.57 -33.01 5.19
N ILE A 273 6.67 -32.88 4.21
CA ILE A 273 5.21 -32.86 4.43
C ILE A 273 4.74 -34.03 5.32
N ASP A 274 5.23 -35.25 5.06
CA ASP A 274 4.93 -36.48 5.82
C ASP A 274 6.19 -37.06 6.51
N GLY A 275 7.15 -36.21 6.84
CA GLY A 275 8.41 -36.61 7.47
C GLY A 275 8.34 -36.77 8.99
N ASP A 276 9.48 -37.10 9.60
CA ASP A 276 9.61 -37.18 11.06
C ASP A 276 9.29 -35.82 11.72
N LEU A 277 8.53 -35.88 12.81
CA LEU A 277 8.18 -34.70 13.60
C LEU A 277 9.40 -34.14 14.33
N LEU A 278 9.67 -32.86 14.12
CA LEU A 278 10.63 -32.08 14.90
C LEU A 278 10.01 -31.53 16.18
N PHE A 279 8.73 -31.16 16.12
CA PHE A 279 8.00 -30.59 17.24
C PHE A 279 6.52 -30.93 17.13
N GLU A 280 5.91 -31.13 18.30
CA GLU A 280 4.49 -31.38 18.47
C GLU A 280 4.03 -30.73 19.77
N LYS A 281 2.92 -29.99 19.73
CA LYS A 281 2.30 -29.42 20.94
C LYS A 281 0.80 -29.24 20.75
N ASN A 282 0.05 -29.48 21.81
CA ASN A 282 -1.37 -29.21 21.89
C ASN A 282 -1.63 -27.91 22.66
N TYR A 283 -2.52 -27.08 22.14
CA TYR A 283 -2.96 -25.83 22.73
C TYR A 283 -4.48 -25.90 22.88
N THR A 284 -4.99 -25.43 24.02
CA THR A 284 -6.42 -25.35 24.27
C THR A 284 -6.73 -23.97 24.84
N THR A 285 -7.77 -23.33 24.31
CA THR A 285 -8.18 -21.99 24.71
C THR A 285 -9.68 -21.80 24.55
N ASP A 286 -10.25 -20.82 25.24
CA ASP A 286 -11.53 -20.25 24.81
C ASP A 286 -11.31 -19.40 23.55
N ILE A 287 -12.25 -19.44 22.61
CA ILE A 287 -12.21 -18.71 21.34
C ILE A 287 -12.07 -17.19 21.54
N SER A 288 -12.50 -16.64 22.69
CA SER A 288 -12.26 -15.24 23.02
C SER A 288 -10.77 -14.90 23.16
N GLU A 289 -9.91 -15.88 23.41
CA GLU A 289 -8.45 -15.74 23.52
C GLU A 289 -7.72 -16.33 22.29
N ILE A 290 -8.42 -16.58 21.18
CA ILE A 290 -7.84 -17.24 19.99
C ILE A 290 -6.63 -16.52 19.40
N ARG A 291 -6.58 -15.19 19.48
CA ARG A 291 -5.43 -14.38 19.00
C ARG A 291 -4.18 -14.66 19.83
N THR A 292 -4.35 -14.79 21.15
CA THR A 292 -3.31 -15.18 22.10
C THR A 292 -2.77 -16.57 21.76
N LEU A 293 -3.65 -17.53 21.42
CA LEU A 293 -3.25 -18.87 20.99
C LEU A 293 -2.38 -18.83 19.72
N TRP A 294 -2.78 -18.12 18.67
CA TRP A 294 -1.99 -18.08 17.43
C TRP A 294 -0.64 -17.38 17.60
N ARG A 295 -0.57 -16.38 18.49
CA ARG A 295 0.69 -15.76 18.91
C ARG A 295 1.60 -16.75 19.64
N ASP A 296 1.06 -17.56 20.54
CA ASP A 296 1.83 -18.59 21.26
C ASP A 296 2.34 -19.69 20.31
N VAL A 297 1.46 -20.17 19.42
CA VAL A 297 1.81 -21.17 18.41
C VAL A 297 2.93 -20.65 17.50
N SER A 298 2.80 -19.43 16.97
CA SER A 298 3.80 -18.86 16.05
C SER A 298 5.15 -18.61 16.73
N VAL A 299 5.16 -18.15 17.99
CA VAL A 299 6.37 -17.99 18.80
C VAL A 299 7.06 -19.34 19.04
N ASP A 300 6.31 -20.36 19.45
CA ASP A 300 6.88 -21.68 19.72
C ASP A 300 7.48 -22.29 18.44
N LEU A 301 6.75 -22.24 17.31
CA LEU A 301 7.23 -22.73 16.02
C LEU A 301 8.50 -22.00 15.56
N ALA A 302 8.51 -20.66 15.62
CA ALA A 302 9.68 -19.88 15.23
C ALA A 302 10.88 -20.14 16.15
N GLY A 303 10.64 -20.40 17.44
CA GLY A 303 11.66 -20.84 18.40
C GLY A 303 12.27 -22.19 18.02
N GLN A 304 11.45 -23.17 17.61
CA GLN A 304 11.94 -24.48 17.13
C GLN A 304 12.76 -24.37 15.83
N MET A 305 12.46 -23.39 14.99
CA MET A 305 13.21 -23.10 13.76
C MET A 305 14.51 -22.30 14.02
N GLY A 306 14.71 -21.82 15.26
CA GLY A 306 15.87 -21.00 15.63
C GLY A 306 15.82 -19.57 15.07
N ILE A 307 14.62 -19.09 14.70
CA ILE A 307 14.42 -17.76 14.10
C ILE A 307 14.22 -16.69 15.17
N LEU A 308 13.55 -17.03 16.27
CA LEU A 308 13.09 -16.06 17.25
C LEU A 308 13.71 -16.34 18.62
N SER A 309 14.28 -15.30 19.24
CA SER A 309 14.85 -15.40 20.58
C SER A 309 13.77 -15.28 21.67
N GLU A 310 14.02 -15.84 22.86
CA GLU A 310 13.11 -15.69 24.01
C GLU A 310 12.82 -14.22 24.35
N GLU A 311 13.74 -13.29 24.08
CA GLU A 311 13.54 -11.86 24.35
C GLU A 311 12.57 -11.22 23.35
N GLU A 312 12.66 -11.58 22.06
CA GLU A 312 11.73 -11.10 21.01
C GLU A 312 10.34 -11.70 21.18
N ALA A 313 10.25 -12.95 21.65
CA ALA A 313 8.99 -13.61 22.01
C ALA A 313 8.24 -12.81 23.07
N ASN A 314 8.97 -12.37 24.11
CA ASN A 314 8.42 -11.65 25.24
C ASN A 314 8.02 -10.20 24.92
N ARG A 315 8.43 -9.63 23.78
CA ARG A 315 7.98 -8.30 23.33
C ARG A 315 6.62 -8.33 22.62
N ARG A 316 6.11 -9.50 22.25
CA ARG A 316 4.79 -9.69 21.58
C ARG A 316 3.62 -9.85 22.56
N ILE A 317 3.56 -9.03 23.61
CA ILE A 317 2.52 -9.07 24.65
C ILE A 317 1.43 -8.03 24.35
N GLY A 318 0.15 -8.40 24.50
CA GLY A 318 -0.97 -7.45 24.55
C GLY A 318 -2.04 -7.57 23.46
N LEU A 319 -2.33 -8.77 22.95
CA LEU A 319 -3.46 -8.96 22.03
C LEU A 319 -4.79 -8.83 22.78
N LYS A 320 -5.74 -8.12 22.18
CA LYS A 320 -7.10 -7.96 22.73
C LYS A 320 -7.89 -9.25 22.51
N SER A 321 -8.67 -9.63 23.52
CA SER A 321 -9.64 -10.70 23.39
C SER A 321 -10.71 -10.35 22.34
N VAL A 322 -11.25 -11.39 21.72
CA VAL A 322 -12.29 -11.29 20.68
C VAL A 322 -13.65 -11.68 21.26
N LYS A 323 -14.72 -11.15 20.65
CA LYS A 323 -16.07 -11.67 20.88
C LYS A 323 -16.27 -12.87 19.94
N PRO A 324 -16.59 -14.08 20.47
CA PRO A 324 -16.72 -15.31 19.68
C PRO A 324 -17.59 -15.15 18.43
N GLU A 325 -18.78 -14.58 18.59
CA GLU A 325 -19.79 -14.47 17.52
C GLU A 325 -19.33 -13.51 16.42
N THR A 326 -18.65 -12.42 16.80
CA THR A 326 -18.07 -11.46 15.87
C THR A 326 -16.87 -12.06 15.13
N TYR A 327 -16.04 -12.83 15.82
CA TYR A 327 -14.89 -13.50 15.22
C TYR A 327 -15.33 -14.55 14.19
N GLU A 328 -16.41 -15.28 14.46
CA GLU A 328 -16.99 -16.22 13.50
C GLU A 328 -17.42 -15.53 12.20
N LEU A 329 -18.08 -14.36 12.30
CA LEU A 329 -18.45 -13.55 11.13
C LEU A 329 -17.22 -13.10 10.34
N TYR A 330 -16.17 -12.68 11.03
CA TYR A 330 -14.90 -12.33 10.40
C TYR A 330 -14.30 -13.52 9.61
N LEU A 331 -14.27 -14.72 10.19
CA LEU A 331 -13.78 -15.92 9.50
C LEU A 331 -14.62 -16.25 8.25
N LYS A 332 -15.95 -16.16 8.33
CA LYS A 332 -16.84 -16.31 7.17
C LYS A 332 -16.54 -15.25 6.10
N GLY A 333 -16.32 -14.01 6.53
CA GLY A 333 -15.94 -12.90 5.64
C GLY A 333 -14.70 -13.23 4.83
N ILE A 334 -13.61 -13.63 5.50
CA ILE A 334 -12.35 -14.01 4.85
C ILE A 334 -12.54 -15.19 3.91
N HIS A 335 -13.19 -16.24 4.41
CA HIS A 335 -13.41 -17.46 3.63
C HIS A 335 -14.08 -17.15 2.29
N TYR A 336 -15.20 -16.43 2.29
CA TYR A 336 -15.93 -16.12 1.08
C TYR A 336 -15.24 -15.07 0.19
N MET A 337 -14.52 -14.10 0.77
CA MET A 337 -13.74 -13.13 -0.01
C MET A 337 -12.53 -13.74 -0.74
N ASN A 338 -12.03 -14.87 -0.23
CA ASN A 338 -10.95 -15.63 -0.83
C ASN A 338 -11.44 -16.62 -1.91
N GLN A 339 -12.74 -16.71 -2.15
CA GLN A 339 -13.29 -17.49 -3.26
C GLN A 339 -13.22 -16.70 -4.58
N SER A 340 -12.91 -17.38 -5.67
CA SER A 340 -12.66 -16.76 -6.98
C SER A 340 -13.94 -16.45 -7.78
N ASN A 341 -15.01 -15.95 -7.13
CA ASN A 341 -16.19 -15.47 -7.86
C ASN A 341 -16.87 -14.24 -7.21
N PRO A 342 -17.55 -13.40 -8.01
CA PRO A 342 -18.14 -12.14 -7.51
C PRO A 342 -19.23 -12.33 -6.45
N MET A 343 -19.97 -13.44 -6.48
CA MET A 343 -21.08 -13.66 -5.55
C MET A 343 -20.59 -14.00 -4.15
N ASP A 344 -19.56 -14.83 -4.05
CA ASP A 344 -18.90 -15.12 -2.77
C ASP A 344 -18.15 -13.89 -2.25
N MET A 345 -17.50 -13.10 -3.12
CA MET A 345 -16.92 -11.81 -2.73
C MET A 345 -17.97 -10.91 -2.06
N SER A 346 -19.15 -10.76 -2.68
CA SER A 346 -20.24 -9.98 -2.08
C SER A 346 -20.75 -10.57 -0.77
N ARG A 347 -20.81 -11.91 -0.65
CA ARG A 347 -21.22 -12.58 0.59
C ARG A 347 -20.21 -12.33 1.72
N GLY A 348 -18.92 -12.42 1.43
CA GLY A 348 -17.87 -12.17 2.41
C GLY A 348 -17.87 -10.72 2.90
N MET A 349 -18.09 -9.75 2.00
CA MET A 349 -18.26 -8.35 2.39
C MET A 349 -19.48 -8.13 3.30
N THR A 350 -20.59 -8.84 3.07
CA THR A 350 -21.74 -8.80 3.98
C THR A 350 -21.38 -9.29 5.38
N TYR A 351 -20.68 -10.42 5.50
CA TYR A 351 -20.24 -10.92 6.81
C TYR A 351 -19.25 -9.98 7.50
N MET A 352 -18.36 -9.34 6.76
CA MET A 352 -17.47 -8.32 7.31
C MET A 352 -18.24 -7.11 7.84
N GLN A 353 -19.28 -6.68 7.14
CA GLN A 353 -20.16 -5.60 7.62
C GLN A 353 -20.93 -6.04 8.88
N GLU A 354 -21.47 -7.25 8.93
CA GLU A 354 -22.13 -7.78 10.13
C GLU A 354 -21.16 -7.87 11.32
N ALA A 355 -19.90 -8.26 11.08
CA ALA A 355 -18.86 -8.26 12.11
C ALA A 355 -18.61 -6.84 12.66
N ILE A 356 -18.54 -5.84 11.79
CA ILE A 356 -18.42 -4.43 12.19
C ILE A 356 -19.65 -3.96 12.98
N ASP A 357 -20.85 -4.31 12.54
CA ASP A 357 -22.08 -3.91 13.21
C ASP A 357 -22.17 -4.47 14.64
N GLN A 358 -21.65 -5.68 14.87
CA GLN A 358 -21.58 -6.31 16.18
C GLN A 358 -20.40 -5.84 17.05
N ASN A 359 -19.27 -5.52 16.43
CA ASN A 359 -18.08 -5.02 17.10
C ASN A 359 -17.41 -3.89 16.31
N PRO A 360 -17.88 -2.64 16.44
CA PRO A 360 -17.33 -1.50 15.70
C PRO A 360 -15.90 -1.12 16.08
N SER A 361 -15.30 -1.82 17.06
CA SER A 361 -13.93 -1.61 17.55
C SER A 361 -12.93 -2.65 17.05
N ASP A 362 -13.36 -3.62 16.22
CA ASP A 362 -12.45 -4.61 15.62
C ASP A 362 -11.81 -4.05 14.33
N PRO A 363 -10.48 -3.83 14.27
CA PRO A 363 -9.84 -3.24 13.10
C PRO A 363 -9.87 -4.16 11.86
N TYR A 364 -9.85 -5.49 12.04
CA TYR A 364 -9.61 -6.43 10.95
C TYR A 364 -10.77 -6.52 9.96
N ALA A 365 -12.01 -6.41 10.43
CA ALA A 365 -13.16 -6.40 9.54
C ALA A 365 -13.21 -5.13 8.68
N TYR A 366 -12.78 -3.98 9.21
CA TYR A 366 -12.60 -2.76 8.42
C TYR A 366 -11.48 -2.91 7.39
N ALA A 367 -10.33 -3.47 7.77
CA ALA A 367 -9.23 -3.71 6.82
C ALA A 367 -9.65 -4.65 5.68
N GLY A 368 -10.35 -5.74 6.00
CA GLY A 368 -10.92 -6.66 5.02
C GLY A 368 -11.89 -5.96 4.06
N LEU A 369 -12.82 -5.14 4.56
CA LEU A 369 -13.70 -4.35 3.69
C LEU A 369 -12.95 -3.34 2.83
N ALA A 370 -11.94 -2.67 3.40
CA ALA A 370 -11.15 -1.69 2.66
C ALA A 370 -10.51 -2.34 1.42
N GLU A 371 -9.87 -3.49 1.63
CA GLU A 371 -9.26 -4.26 0.55
C GLU A 371 -10.31 -4.79 -0.43
N ALA A 372 -11.46 -5.23 0.07
CA ALA A 372 -12.57 -5.66 -0.78
C ALA A 372 -13.04 -4.58 -1.75
N TYR A 373 -13.15 -3.34 -1.26
CA TYR A 373 -13.53 -2.20 -2.08
C TYR A 373 -12.45 -1.82 -3.11
N VAL A 374 -11.17 -1.93 -2.76
CA VAL A 374 -10.07 -1.74 -3.73
C VAL A 374 -10.17 -2.78 -4.85
N ARG A 375 -10.32 -4.08 -4.49
CA ARG A 375 -10.51 -5.17 -5.46
C ARG A 375 -11.71 -4.93 -6.38
N LEU A 376 -12.85 -4.50 -5.85
CA LEU A 376 -14.02 -4.15 -6.66
C LEU A 376 -13.74 -2.98 -7.62
N GLY A 377 -12.92 -2.00 -7.19
CA GLY A 377 -12.48 -0.86 -7.99
C GLY A 377 -11.69 -1.23 -9.25
N HIS A 378 -11.12 -2.43 -9.32
CA HIS A 378 -10.46 -2.99 -10.50
C HIS A 378 -11.41 -3.65 -11.51
N GLY A 379 -12.69 -3.84 -11.14
CA GLY A 379 -13.69 -4.42 -12.03
C GLY A 379 -14.07 -3.48 -13.18
N PRO A 380 -14.70 -4.00 -14.25
CA PRO A 380 -15.08 -3.19 -15.42
C PRO A 380 -16.20 -2.17 -15.18
N ALA A 381 -16.95 -2.32 -14.09
CA ALA A 381 -18.05 -1.44 -13.71
C ALA A 381 -18.16 -1.36 -12.17
N PRO A 382 -17.18 -0.72 -11.49
CA PRO A 382 -17.19 -0.63 -10.05
C PRO A 382 -18.34 0.29 -9.59
N PRO A 383 -18.99 0.00 -8.45
CA PRO A 383 -19.90 0.95 -7.83
C PRO A 383 -19.23 2.33 -7.62
N PRO A 384 -19.94 3.46 -7.82
CA PRO A 384 -19.32 4.78 -7.76
C PRO A 384 -18.65 5.15 -6.45
N ASP A 385 -19.07 4.53 -5.34
CA ASP A 385 -18.62 4.82 -3.99
C ASP A 385 -17.58 3.82 -3.44
N VAL A 386 -17.07 2.87 -4.26
CA VAL A 386 -16.11 1.87 -3.77
C VAL A 386 -14.85 2.52 -3.20
N PHE A 387 -14.25 3.47 -3.90
CA PHE A 387 -13.00 4.09 -3.44
C PHE A 387 -13.18 4.95 -2.19
N PRO A 388 -14.21 5.83 -2.09
CA PRO A 388 -14.53 6.50 -0.81
C PRO A 388 -14.72 5.53 0.36
N LYS A 389 -15.39 4.39 0.13
CA LYS A 389 -15.58 3.36 1.16
C LYS A 389 -14.28 2.65 1.53
N ALA A 390 -13.41 2.37 0.55
CA ALA A 390 -12.09 1.80 0.77
C ALA A 390 -11.25 2.69 1.70
N LEU A 391 -11.18 3.99 1.40
CA LEU A 391 -10.44 4.96 2.21
C LEU A 391 -10.96 5.03 3.65
N ALA A 392 -12.27 5.18 3.81
CA ALA A 392 -12.89 5.29 5.13
C ALA A 392 -12.64 4.04 5.98
N ALA A 393 -12.75 2.85 5.38
CA ALA A 393 -12.51 1.59 6.06
C ALA A 393 -11.02 1.40 6.42
N ALA A 394 -10.09 1.70 5.51
CA ALA A 394 -8.66 1.60 5.77
C ALA A 394 -8.22 2.53 6.92
N GLN A 395 -8.64 3.80 6.86
CA GLN A 395 -8.37 4.77 7.93
C GLN A 395 -8.97 4.33 9.25
N ARG A 396 -10.18 3.76 9.25
CA ARG A 396 -10.82 3.29 10.47
C ARG A 396 -10.08 2.11 11.09
N ALA A 397 -9.60 1.16 10.28
CA ALA A 397 -8.78 0.05 10.76
C ALA A 397 -7.52 0.55 11.48
N ILE A 398 -6.79 1.48 10.84
CA ILE A 398 -5.57 2.08 11.39
C ILE A 398 -5.85 2.88 12.67
N GLN A 399 -6.95 3.64 12.73
CA GLN A 399 -7.36 4.39 13.93
C GLN A 399 -7.68 3.47 15.11
N LEU A 400 -8.30 2.32 14.85
CA LEU A 400 -8.65 1.34 15.88
C LEU A 400 -7.42 0.57 16.38
N ASP A 401 -6.50 0.27 15.47
CA ASP A 401 -5.23 -0.39 15.76
C ASP A 401 -4.19 -0.07 14.68
N SER A 402 -3.21 0.78 15.02
CA SER A 402 -2.14 1.15 14.10
C SER A 402 -1.16 0.01 13.81
N THR A 403 -1.28 -1.13 14.49
CA THR A 403 -0.48 -2.34 14.24
C THR A 403 -1.17 -3.31 13.27
N CYS A 404 -2.38 -3.00 12.78
CA CYS A 404 -3.04 -3.76 11.72
C CYS A 404 -2.38 -3.47 10.37
N ALA A 405 -1.53 -4.40 9.91
CA ALA A 405 -0.77 -4.29 8.67
C ALA A 405 -1.70 -4.19 7.44
N GLU A 406 -2.80 -4.94 7.47
CA GLU A 406 -3.79 -5.01 6.39
C GLU A 406 -4.49 -3.66 6.17
N GLY A 407 -4.69 -2.88 7.24
CA GLY A 407 -5.24 -1.52 7.15
C GLY A 407 -4.29 -0.56 6.42
N TRP A 408 -2.99 -0.66 6.70
CA TRP A 408 -1.95 0.11 6.01
C TRP A 408 -1.81 -0.32 4.54
N ALA A 409 -1.82 -1.63 4.26
CA ALA A 409 -1.78 -2.15 2.90
C ALA A 409 -2.96 -1.63 2.06
N ALA A 410 -4.19 -1.74 2.57
CA ALA A 410 -5.38 -1.25 1.89
C ALA A 410 -5.34 0.28 1.63
N LEU A 411 -4.78 1.06 2.56
CA LEU A 411 -4.57 2.50 2.35
C LEU A 411 -3.56 2.76 1.22
N ALA A 412 -2.45 2.03 1.19
CA ALA A 412 -1.45 2.12 0.13
C ALA A 412 -2.04 1.78 -1.24
N HIS A 413 -2.83 0.70 -1.32
CA HIS A 413 -3.51 0.29 -2.55
C HIS A 413 -4.52 1.34 -3.00
N TYR A 414 -5.35 1.88 -2.10
CA TYR A 414 -6.29 2.95 -2.41
C TYR A 414 -5.59 4.16 -3.05
N HIS A 415 -4.50 4.66 -2.45
CA HIS A 415 -3.80 5.82 -3.00
C HIS A 415 -3.08 5.50 -4.31
N THR A 416 -2.61 4.26 -4.49
CA THR A 416 -2.00 3.79 -5.74
C THR A 416 -2.97 3.83 -6.93
N TYR A 417 -4.22 3.44 -6.73
CA TYR A 417 -5.20 3.31 -7.83
C TYR A 417 -6.15 4.50 -7.98
N PHE A 418 -6.45 5.22 -6.90
CA PHE A 418 -7.48 6.26 -6.91
C PHE A 418 -7.09 7.53 -6.16
N GLY A 419 -6.60 7.40 -4.92
CA GLY A 419 -6.37 8.54 -4.03
C GLY A 419 -5.22 9.46 -4.48
N LYS A 420 -4.21 8.93 -5.18
CA LYS A 420 -3.08 9.68 -5.76
C LYS A 420 -2.29 10.53 -4.75
N ASP A 421 -2.33 10.14 -3.48
CA ASP A 421 -1.38 10.64 -2.48
C ASP A 421 -0.19 9.68 -2.48
N TRP A 422 0.75 9.94 -3.37
CA TRP A 422 1.86 9.03 -3.64
C TRP A 422 2.81 8.89 -2.45
N GLU A 423 3.07 9.99 -1.73
CA GLU A 423 3.90 9.98 -0.54
C GLU A 423 3.24 9.15 0.58
N LEU A 424 1.93 9.30 0.77
CA LEU A 424 1.18 8.49 1.72
C LEU A 424 1.10 7.02 1.30
N ALA A 425 0.98 6.73 -0.01
CA ALA A 425 1.01 5.36 -0.52
C ALA A 425 2.32 4.66 -0.16
N GLU A 426 3.47 5.29 -0.46
CA GLU A 426 4.79 4.74 -0.13
C GLU A 426 5.00 4.57 1.37
N TYR A 427 4.59 5.55 2.18
CA TYR A 427 4.62 5.44 3.63
C TYR A 427 3.79 4.25 4.13
N ALA A 428 2.57 4.09 3.61
CA ALA A 428 1.67 3.02 3.99
C ALA A 428 2.17 1.64 3.55
N PHE A 429 2.77 1.50 2.35
CA PHE A 429 3.47 0.28 1.94
C PHE A 429 4.58 -0.10 2.91
N ASN A 430 5.46 0.85 3.24
CA ASN A 430 6.57 0.62 4.18
C ASN A 430 6.07 0.22 5.57
N LYS A 431 4.97 0.80 6.05
CA LYS A 431 4.36 0.44 7.33
C LYS A 431 3.73 -0.94 7.31
N ALA A 432 3.04 -1.29 6.22
CA ALA A 432 2.48 -2.62 6.02
C ALA A 432 3.59 -3.70 6.05
N ASP A 433 4.69 -3.48 5.32
CA ASP A 433 5.83 -4.41 5.26
C ASP A 433 6.62 -4.48 6.58
N GLU A 434 6.71 -3.37 7.32
CA GLU A 434 7.33 -3.35 8.66
C GLU A 434 6.58 -4.27 9.64
N LEU A 435 5.24 -4.27 9.56
CA LEU A 435 4.34 -5.02 10.44
C LEU A 435 4.15 -6.47 9.99
N ASN A 436 4.04 -6.70 8.68
CA ASN A 436 3.86 -8.01 8.07
C ASN A 436 4.57 -8.08 6.70
N PRO A 437 5.84 -8.54 6.67
CA PRO A 437 6.65 -8.60 5.44
C PRO A 437 6.31 -9.77 4.49
N ASN A 438 5.26 -10.55 4.77
CA ASN A 438 4.88 -11.72 3.96
C ASN A 438 3.51 -11.53 3.27
N MET A 439 2.99 -10.30 3.21
CA MET A 439 1.73 -10.02 2.52
C MET A 439 1.95 -9.98 1.00
N ALA A 440 1.89 -11.14 0.33
CA ALA A 440 2.11 -11.27 -1.11
C ALA A 440 1.35 -10.23 -1.95
N TYR A 441 0.10 -9.95 -1.59
CA TYR A 441 -0.73 -8.98 -2.30
C TYR A 441 -0.27 -7.52 -2.11
N ASN A 442 0.33 -7.18 -0.96
CA ASN A 442 0.95 -5.88 -0.72
C ASN A 442 2.18 -5.68 -1.62
N HIS A 443 3.06 -6.69 -1.71
CA HIS A 443 4.21 -6.69 -2.62
C HIS A 443 3.80 -6.61 -4.09
N TYR A 444 2.74 -7.34 -4.49
CA TYR A 444 2.16 -7.26 -5.83
C TYR A 444 1.75 -5.82 -6.19
N HIS A 445 1.07 -5.12 -5.28
CA HIS A 445 0.63 -3.75 -5.50
C HIS A 445 1.76 -2.72 -5.43
N ARG A 446 2.71 -2.94 -4.52
CA ARG A 446 3.90 -2.10 -4.39
C ARG A 446 4.73 -2.14 -5.67
N ALA A 447 4.85 -3.30 -6.30
CA ALA A 447 5.49 -3.43 -7.61
C ALA A 447 4.84 -2.51 -8.66
N TRP A 448 3.50 -2.50 -8.74
CA TRP A 448 2.78 -1.64 -9.67
C TRP A 448 2.91 -0.15 -9.33
N TYR A 449 2.93 0.19 -8.04
CA TYR A 449 3.26 1.54 -7.58
C TYR A 449 4.66 1.93 -8.08
N LEU A 450 5.70 1.13 -7.80
CA LEU A 450 7.09 1.41 -8.18
C LEU A 450 7.27 1.54 -9.69
N ALA A 451 6.61 0.68 -10.47
CA ALA A 451 6.62 0.72 -11.92
C ALA A 451 6.03 2.04 -12.47
N LEU A 452 5.05 2.65 -11.79
CA LEU A 452 4.49 3.95 -12.16
C LEU A 452 5.52 5.09 -12.07
N PHE A 453 6.52 4.96 -11.17
CA PHE A 453 7.65 5.88 -11.01
C PHE A 453 8.88 5.47 -11.84
N GLY A 454 8.80 4.38 -12.61
CA GLY A 454 9.92 3.84 -13.38
C GLY A 454 11.01 3.17 -12.53
N ARG A 455 10.74 2.85 -11.25
CA ARG A 455 11.64 2.10 -10.37
C ARG A 455 11.56 0.61 -10.69
N MET A 456 11.97 0.23 -11.91
CA MET A 456 11.66 -1.09 -12.47
C MET A 456 12.41 -2.25 -11.82
N ASN A 457 13.65 -2.06 -11.35
CA ASN A 457 14.37 -3.08 -10.57
C ASN A 457 13.57 -3.45 -9.31
N GLU A 458 13.29 -2.45 -8.47
CA GLU A 458 12.52 -2.63 -7.24
C GLU A 458 11.10 -3.17 -7.53
N ALA A 459 10.48 -2.71 -8.62
CA ALA A 459 9.16 -3.21 -9.02
C ALA A 459 9.19 -4.71 -9.35
N ILE A 460 10.19 -5.17 -10.10
CA ILE A 460 10.33 -6.58 -10.47
C ILE A 460 10.66 -7.43 -9.25
N GLU A 461 11.56 -6.96 -8.36
CA GLU A 461 11.89 -7.66 -7.11
C GLU A 461 10.68 -7.84 -6.20
N GLU A 462 9.90 -6.78 -5.97
CA GLU A 462 8.67 -6.83 -5.17
C GLU A 462 7.65 -7.80 -5.79
N HIS A 463 7.54 -7.83 -7.12
CA HIS A 463 6.61 -8.72 -7.79
C HIS A 463 7.08 -10.19 -7.80
N GLN A 464 8.39 -10.42 -7.86
CA GLN A 464 8.98 -11.75 -7.65
C GLN A 464 8.71 -12.22 -6.23
N LEU A 465 8.89 -11.37 -5.22
CA LEU A 465 8.56 -11.68 -3.84
C LEU A 465 7.07 -12.05 -3.69
N ALA A 466 6.16 -11.30 -4.32
CA ALA A 466 4.74 -11.62 -4.34
C ALA A 466 4.44 -13.00 -4.96
N GLN A 467 5.15 -13.37 -6.03
CA GLN A 467 5.05 -14.70 -6.63
C GLN A 467 5.66 -15.78 -5.72
N GLU A 468 6.79 -15.52 -5.07
CA GLU A 468 7.43 -16.51 -4.21
C GLU A 468 6.61 -16.80 -2.94
N LEU A 469 5.93 -15.77 -2.40
CA LEU A 469 5.02 -15.86 -1.24
C LEU A 469 3.72 -16.57 -1.59
N ASP A 470 3.24 -16.44 -2.84
CA ASP A 470 2.02 -17.09 -3.32
C ASP A 470 2.20 -17.72 -4.72
N PRO A 471 3.00 -18.81 -4.83
CA PRO A 471 3.51 -19.34 -6.09
C PRO A 471 2.47 -19.95 -7.04
N PHE A 472 1.26 -20.21 -6.57
CA PHE A 472 0.16 -20.76 -7.38
C PHE A 472 -0.94 -19.74 -7.66
N ILE A 473 -0.67 -18.44 -7.50
CA ILE A 473 -1.56 -17.38 -8.00
C ILE A 473 -1.17 -17.02 -9.45
N PRO A 474 -2.00 -17.38 -10.45
CA PRO A 474 -1.71 -17.11 -11.86
C PRO A 474 -1.64 -15.61 -12.15
N LEU A 475 -2.43 -14.82 -11.41
CA LEU A 475 -2.48 -13.37 -11.54
C LEU A 475 -1.10 -12.73 -11.34
N HIS A 476 -0.41 -13.03 -10.24
CA HIS A 476 0.92 -12.48 -9.94
C HIS A 476 1.94 -12.94 -10.99
N THR A 477 1.84 -14.21 -11.39
CA THR A 477 2.75 -14.81 -12.38
C THR A 477 2.61 -14.17 -13.76
N ALA A 478 1.39 -14.02 -14.30
CA ALA A 478 1.20 -13.42 -15.61
C ALA A 478 1.57 -11.92 -15.62
N TRP A 479 1.28 -11.19 -14.54
CA TRP A 479 1.64 -9.77 -14.44
C TRP A 479 3.13 -9.51 -14.23
N LEU A 480 3.88 -10.45 -13.63
CA LEU A 480 5.35 -10.39 -13.65
C LEU A 480 5.88 -10.36 -15.08
N GLY A 481 5.27 -11.15 -15.96
CA GLY A 481 5.61 -11.16 -17.38
C GLY A 481 5.40 -9.80 -18.06
N GLU A 482 4.39 -9.03 -17.63
CA GLU A 482 4.17 -7.68 -18.13
C GLU A 482 5.26 -6.69 -17.69
N LEU A 483 5.74 -6.78 -16.44
CA LEU A 483 6.85 -5.95 -15.97
C LEU A 483 8.14 -6.29 -16.74
N TYR A 484 8.42 -7.57 -16.98
CA TYR A 484 9.55 -7.98 -17.83
C TYR A 484 9.39 -7.48 -19.28
N ARG A 485 8.17 -7.48 -19.83
CA ARG A 485 7.91 -6.94 -21.17
C ARG A 485 8.26 -5.45 -21.25
N TRP A 486 7.96 -4.66 -20.21
CA TRP A 486 8.23 -3.21 -20.20
C TRP A 486 9.72 -2.86 -20.29
N VAL A 487 10.57 -3.73 -19.73
CA VAL A 487 12.01 -3.55 -19.72
C VAL A 487 12.70 -4.32 -20.88
N GLY A 488 11.92 -4.92 -21.78
CA GLY A 488 12.41 -5.62 -22.97
C GLY A 488 12.90 -7.06 -22.74
N GLU A 489 12.72 -7.61 -21.54
CA GLU A 489 13.12 -8.98 -21.17
C GLU A 489 12.07 -10.01 -21.64
N TYR A 490 11.81 -10.04 -22.96
CA TYR A 490 10.71 -10.81 -23.55
C TYR A 490 10.78 -12.32 -23.30
N ASP A 491 11.98 -12.90 -23.19
CA ASP A 491 12.15 -14.33 -22.93
C ASP A 491 11.72 -14.68 -21.50
N LYS A 492 12.08 -13.86 -20.51
CA LYS A 492 11.59 -13.99 -19.13
C LYS A 492 10.08 -13.76 -19.08
N ALA A 493 9.59 -12.75 -19.79
CA ALA A 493 8.16 -12.45 -19.87
C ALA A 493 7.33 -13.63 -20.39
N LEU A 494 7.78 -14.29 -21.46
CA LEU A 494 7.11 -15.47 -22.02
C LEU A 494 7.22 -16.68 -21.09
N ALA A 495 8.33 -16.85 -20.36
CA ALA A 495 8.48 -17.92 -19.38
C ALA A 495 7.46 -17.78 -18.23
N GLU A 496 7.25 -16.57 -17.72
CA GLU A 496 6.24 -16.31 -16.69
C GLU A 496 4.83 -16.56 -17.21
N VAL A 497 4.51 -16.09 -18.42
CA VAL A 497 3.20 -16.36 -19.02
C VAL A 497 2.96 -17.86 -19.23
N GLU A 498 3.97 -18.62 -19.64
CA GLU A 498 3.87 -20.08 -19.79
C GLU A 498 3.65 -20.74 -18.41
N LYS A 499 4.38 -20.31 -17.38
CA LYS A 499 4.21 -20.76 -16.00
C LYS A 499 2.79 -20.51 -15.48
N SER A 500 2.22 -19.32 -15.74
CA SER A 500 0.82 -19.01 -15.39
C SER A 500 -0.18 -19.95 -16.07
N SER A 501 0.03 -20.25 -17.35
CA SER A 501 -0.86 -21.15 -18.11
C SER A 501 -0.86 -22.60 -17.63
N GLN A 502 0.16 -23.01 -16.86
CA GLN A 502 0.22 -24.32 -16.22
C GLN A 502 -0.61 -24.38 -14.92
N MET A 503 -0.97 -23.22 -14.36
CA MET A 503 -1.74 -23.11 -13.11
C MET A 503 -3.25 -23.13 -13.36
N VAL A 504 -3.72 -22.57 -14.48
CA VAL A 504 -5.15 -22.47 -14.83
C VAL A 504 -5.44 -22.85 -16.27
N GLU A 505 -6.59 -23.48 -16.49
CA GLU A 505 -7.03 -23.92 -17.82
C GLU A 505 -7.32 -22.73 -18.76
N TYR A 506 -7.88 -21.63 -18.22
CA TYR A 506 -8.31 -20.46 -18.98
C TYR A 506 -7.59 -19.19 -18.51
N ASP A 507 -6.33 -19.03 -18.92
CA ASP A 507 -5.51 -17.89 -18.54
C ASP A 507 -5.75 -16.65 -19.44
N ALA A 508 -6.72 -15.82 -19.07
CA ALA A 508 -7.02 -14.60 -19.81
C ALA A 508 -5.87 -13.58 -19.79
N ILE A 509 -5.18 -13.43 -18.66
CA ILE A 509 -4.13 -12.42 -18.46
C ILE A 509 -2.84 -12.88 -19.13
N GLY A 510 -2.47 -14.15 -19.00
CA GLY A 510 -1.36 -14.73 -19.73
C GLY A 510 -1.52 -14.57 -21.24
N ASN A 511 -2.71 -14.82 -21.80
CA ASN A 511 -2.96 -14.57 -23.23
C ASN A 511 -2.89 -13.09 -23.61
N LEU A 512 -3.32 -12.18 -22.73
CA LEU A 512 -3.22 -10.74 -22.94
C LEU A 512 -1.75 -10.29 -23.03
N VAL A 513 -0.94 -10.67 -22.04
CA VAL A 513 0.49 -10.33 -21.97
C VAL A 513 1.25 -11.00 -23.12
N LYS A 514 0.99 -12.28 -23.42
CA LYS A 514 1.55 -12.99 -24.59
C LYS A 514 1.27 -12.26 -25.89
N GLY A 515 0.03 -11.79 -26.03
CA GLY A 515 -0.40 -10.98 -27.16
C GLY A 515 0.45 -9.73 -27.32
N TRP A 516 0.60 -8.95 -26.25
CA TRP A 516 1.42 -7.74 -26.27
C TRP A 516 2.90 -8.04 -26.57
N ILE A 517 3.50 -9.06 -25.95
CA ILE A 517 4.89 -9.48 -26.22
C ILE A 517 5.08 -9.78 -27.71
N TYR A 518 4.18 -10.55 -28.31
CA TYR A 518 4.29 -10.91 -29.73
C TYR A 518 4.15 -9.70 -30.65
N ILE A 519 3.26 -8.74 -30.35
CA ILE A 519 3.19 -7.53 -31.17
C ILE A 519 4.46 -6.70 -31.05
N ASP A 520 5.05 -6.58 -29.86
CA ASP A 520 6.29 -5.82 -29.67
C ASP A 520 7.48 -6.47 -30.38
N GLN A 521 7.46 -7.80 -30.53
CA GLN A 521 8.40 -8.56 -31.37
C GLN A 521 8.09 -8.53 -32.88
N GLY A 522 7.02 -7.85 -33.30
CA GLY A 522 6.58 -7.78 -34.70
C GLY A 522 5.83 -9.02 -35.22
N LYS A 523 5.49 -9.98 -34.36
CA LYS A 523 4.69 -11.18 -34.66
C LYS A 523 3.20 -10.86 -34.61
N VAL A 524 2.74 -10.09 -35.60
CA VAL A 524 1.42 -9.45 -35.58
C VAL A 524 0.27 -10.46 -35.52
N GLU A 525 0.32 -11.51 -36.34
CA GLU A 525 -0.76 -12.51 -36.42
C GLU A 525 -0.86 -13.33 -35.13
N GLU A 526 0.26 -13.78 -34.59
CA GLU A 526 0.31 -14.52 -33.34
C GLU A 526 -0.14 -13.65 -32.15
N GLY A 527 0.25 -12.38 -32.14
CA GLY A 527 -0.17 -11.42 -31.12
C GLY A 527 -1.68 -11.17 -31.14
N ILE A 528 -2.27 -10.92 -32.31
CA ILE A 528 -3.72 -10.77 -32.45
C ILE A 528 -4.44 -12.06 -32.03
N ALA A 529 -3.94 -13.23 -32.43
CA ALA A 529 -4.56 -14.51 -32.07
C ALA A 529 -4.58 -14.72 -30.54
N ALA A 530 -3.51 -14.39 -29.83
CA ALA A 530 -3.47 -14.47 -28.37
C ALA A 530 -4.43 -13.45 -27.72
N LEU A 531 -4.48 -12.21 -28.21
CA LEU A 531 -5.41 -11.19 -27.71
C LEU A 531 -6.88 -11.57 -27.95
N ARG A 532 -7.19 -12.27 -29.03
CA ARG A 532 -8.55 -12.82 -29.26
C ARG A 532 -8.91 -13.88 -28.22
N LYS A 533 -8.00 -14.80 -27.90
CA LYS A 533 -8.21 -15.78 -26.82
C LYS A 533 -8.43 -15.08 -25.47
N ALA A 534 -7.63 -14.06 -25.17
CA ALA A 534 -7.83 -13.25 -23.97
C ALA A 534 -9.23 -12.60 -23.93
N ALA A 535 -9.68 -12.05 -25.06
CA ALA A 535 -10.99 -11.43 -25.22
C ALA A 535 -12.17 -12.41 -25.14
N GLU A 536 -11.99 -13.67 -25.56
CA GLU A 536 -12.98 -14.75 -25.43
C GLU A 536 -13.23 -15.12 -23.96
N ILE A 537 -12.19 -15.11 -23.14
CA ILE A 537 -12.28 -15.44 -21.71
C ILE A 537 -12.73 -14.22 -20.90
N ASN A 538 -12.19 -13.04 -21.19
CA ASN A 538 -12.54 -11.78 -20.53
C ASN A 538 -12.81 -10.68 -21.55
N ILE A 539 -14.08 -10.30 -21.69
CA ILE A 539 -14.52 -9.29 -22.65
C ILE A 539 -13.85 -7.92 -22.45
N GLY A 540 -13.39 -7.58 -21.24
CA GLY A 540 -12.65 -6.35 -20.98
C GLY A 540 -11.35 -6.26 -21.80
N PHE A 541 -10.70 -7.40 -22.05
CA PHE A 541 -9.46 -7.49 -22.81
C PHE A 541 -9.67 -7.31 -24.32
N LYS A 542 -10.91 -7.46 -24.81
CA LYS A 542 -11.29 -6.98 -26.15
C LYS A 542 -11.05 -5.48 -26.29
N TYR A 543 -11.42 -4.71 -25.26
CA TYR A 543 -11.43 -3.26 -25.31
C TYR A 543 -10.08 -2.63 -24.95
N ILE A 544 -9.41 -3.11 -23.90
CA ILE A 544 -8.13 -2.54 -23.45
C ILE A 544 -6.91 -3.17 -24.13
N GLY A 545 -7.03 -4.39 -24.64
CA GLY A 545 -5.94 -5.17 -25.23
C GLY A 545 -6.03 -5.26 -26.75
N LEU A 546 -7.06 -5.94 -27.26
CA LEU A 546 -7.20 -6.26 -28.69
C LEU A 546 -7.44 -5.02 -29.56
N ALA A 547 -8.44 -4.19 -29.25
CA ALA A 547 -8.83 -3.07 -30.10
C ALA A 547 -7.74 -1.99 -30.29
N PRO A 548 -6.98 -1.56 -29.25
CA PRO A 548 -5.86 -0.65 -29.43
C PRO A 548 -4.75 -1.25 -30.30
N VAL A 549 -4.48 -2.56 -30.16
CA VAL A 549 -3.51 -3.26 -31.00
C VAL A 549 -3.97 -3.33 -32.46
N LEU A 550 -5.24 -3.64 -32.72
CA LEU A 550 -5.80 -3.62 -34.08
C LEU A 550 -5.63 -2.24 -34.73
N ALA A 551 -5.90 -1.17 -33.99
CA ALA A 551 -5.65 0.20 -34.46
C ALA A 551 -4.15 0.44 -34.73
N ARG A 552 -3.25 0.02 -33.81
CA ARG A 552 -1.79 0.16 -33.93
C ARG A 552 -1.24 -0.49 -35.20
N VAL A 553 -1.72 -1.69 -35.55
CA VAL A 553 -1.20 -2.48 -36.69
C VAL A 553 -1.93 -2.22 -38.01
N GLY A 554 -2.90 -1.29 -38.03
CA GLY A 554 -3.58 -0.84 -39.25
C GLY A 554 -4.91 -1.52 -39.56
N ASN A 555 -5.41 -2.40 -38.68
CA ASN A 555 -6.74 -3.00 -38.78
C ASN A 555 -7.82 -2.03 -38.26
N THR A 556 -7.89 -0.85 -38.87
CA THR A 556 -8.65 0.29 -38.34
C THR A 556 -10.16 0.08 -38.35
N ASP A 557 -10.69 -0.68 -39.31
CA ASP A 557 -12.14 -0.88 -39.44
C ASP A 557 -12.69 -1.74 -38.29
N GLU A 558 -11.97 -2.81 -37.94
CA GLU A 558 -12.34 -3.66 -36.80
C GLU A 558 -12.18 -2.89 -35.47
N ALA A 559 -11.09 -2.14 -35.30
CA ALA A 559 -10.90 -1.32 -34.11
C ALA A 559 -12.01 -0.27 -33.93
N LYS A 560 -12.43 0.39 -35.02
CA LYS A 560 -13.56 1.34 -35.01
C LYS A 560 -14.88 0.66 -34.69
N ALA A 561 -15.13 -0.54 -35.21
CA ALA A 561 -16.33 -1.30 -34.90
C ALA A 561 -16.40 -1.66 -33.39
N ILE A 562 -15.28 -2.09 -32.80
CA ILE A 562 -15.21 -2.37 -31.36
C ILE A 562 -15.40 -1.08 -30.53
N ALA A 563 -14.83 0.05 -30.97
CA ALA A 563 -15.04 1.33 -30.31
C ALA A 563 -16.52 1.73 -30.32
N GLN A 564 -17.20 1.63 -31.48
CA GLN A 564 -18.63 1.95 -31.61
C GLN A 564 -19.52 1.04 -30.76
N GLU A 565 -19.18 -0.25 -30.65
CA GLU A 565 -19.85 -1.18 -29.75
C GLU A 565 -19.75 -0.71 -28.28
N LEU A 566 -18.55 -0.30 -27.86
CA LEU A 566 -18.31 0.19 -26.50
C LEU A 566 -18.97 1.55 -26.24
N GLU A 567 -19.03 2.44 -27.23
CA GLU A 567 -19.75 3.72 -27.15
C GLU A 567 -21.27 3.55 -27.00
N ALA A 568 -21.83 2.44 -27.51
CA ALA A 568 -23.25 2.12 -27.39
C ALA A 568 -23.61 1.54 -26.01
N ALA A 569 -22.62 1.11 -25.22
CA ALA A 569 -22.82 0.61 -23.87
C ALA A 569 -22.98 1.76 -22.84
N PRO A 570 -23.56 1.51 -21.66
CA PRO A 570 -23.59 2.50 -20.58
C PRO A 570 -22.17 2.99 -20.24
N PRO A 571 -21.95 4.30 -20.09
CA PRO A 571 -20.62 4.84 -19.84
C PRO A 571 -20.13 4.41 -18.45
N THR A 572 -18.89 3.91 -18.39
CA THR A 572 -18.17 3.59 -17.15
C THR A 572 -16.76 4.15 -17.21
N GLY A 573 -16.11 4.30 -16.06
CA GLY A 573 -14.70 4.72 -16.01
C GLY A 573 -13.77 3.79 -16.80
N PHE A 574 -14.02 2.48 -16.76
CA PHE A 574 -13.26 1.50 -17.53
C PHE A 574 -13.52 1.65 -19.04
N GLY A 575 -14.78 1.83 -19.44
CA GLY A 575 -15.15 2.07 -20.84
C GLY A 575 -14.49 3.33 -21.39
N ALA A 576 -14.46 4.41 -20.60
CA ALA A 576 -13.82 5.67 -20.97
C ALA A 576 -12.30 5.53 -21.12
N LEU A 577 -11.63 4.80 -20.22
CA LEU A 577 -10.22 4.45 -20.33
C LEU A 577 -9.93 3.67 -21.63
N CYS A 578 -10.72 2.63 -21.91
CA CYS A 578 -10.59 1.81 -23.11
C CYS A 578 -10.81 2.63 -24.39
N LEU A 579 -11.88 3.42 -24.47
CA LEU A 579 -12.16 4.29 -25.62
C LEU A 579 -11.04 5.31 -25.84
N GLY A 580 -10.53 5.90 -24.75
CA GLY A 580 -9.37 6.80 -24.79
C GLY A 580 -8.16 6.13 -25.47
N SER A 581 -7.82 4.91 -25.05
CA SER A 581 -6.71 4.13 -25.63
C SER A 581 -6.94 3.78 -27.10
N ILE A 582 -8.15 3.33 -27.46
CA ILE A 582 -8.50 2.97 -28.84
C ILE A 582 -8.39 4.19 -29.76
N TYR A 583 -8.99 5.32 -29.38
CA TYR A 583 -8.97 6.53 -30.20
C TYR A 583 -7.58 7.15 -30.32
N ALA A 584 -6.76 7.09 -29.26
CA ALA A 584 -5.37 7.52 -29.33
C ALA A 584 -4.59 6.71 -30.38
N HIS A 585 -4.78 5.39 -30.44
CA HIS A 585 -4.16 4.54 -31.47
C HIS A 585 -4.74 4.72 -32.87
N LEU A 586 -6.03 5.11 -32.99
CA LEU A 586 -6.65 5.53 -34.24
C LEU A 586 -6.23 6.94 -34.68
N LYS A 587 -5.41 7.64 -33.88
CA LYS A 587 -4.93 9.02 -34.10
C LYS A 587 -6.06 10.07 -34.07
N ASP A 588 -7.15 9.77 -33.39
CA ASP A 588 -8.22 10.72 -33.08
C ASP A 588 -8.00 11.28 -31.67
N ASN A 589 -7.01 12.19 -31.56
CA ASN A 589 -6.56 12.70 -30.27
C ASN A 589 -7.65 13.48 -29.53
N ASP A 590 -8.53 14.17 -30.24
CA ASP A 590 -9.61 14.96 -29.64
C ASP A 590 -10.62 14.05 -28.94
N LYS A 591 -11.04 12.98 -29.63
CA LYS A 591 -11.95 12.00 -29.06
C LYS A 591 -11.29 11.19 -27.94
N ALA A 592 -10.01 10.85 -28.09
CA ALA A 592 -9.25 10.18 -27.04
C ALA A 592 -9.23 11.00 -25.74
N LEU A 593 -8.92 12.30 -25.82
CA LEU A 593 -8.90 13.20 -24.67
C LEU A 593 -10.29 13.39 -24.06
N GLN A 594 -11.33 13.52 -24.89
CA GLN A 594 -12.71 13.59 -24.41
C GLN A 594 -13.07 12.37 -23.55
N CYS A 595 -12.74 11.16 -24.01
CA CYS A 595 -12.96 9.94 -23.23
C CYS A 595 -12.12 9.92 -21.94
N LEU A 596 -10.83 10.29 -22.01
CA LEU A 596 -9.95 10.32 -20.83
C LEU A 596 -10.34 11.37 -19.80
N GLN A 597 -11.16 12.36 -20.14
CA GLN A 597 -11.68 13.38 -19.24
C GLN A 597 -12.96 12.97 -18.50
N PHE A 598 -13.51 11.78 -18.77
CA PHE A 598 -14.69 11.26 -18.06
C PHE A 598 -14.53 11.35 -16.54
N GLU A 599 -15.53 11.87 -15.83
CA GLU A 599 -15.41 12.26 -14.42
C GLU A 599 -15.01 11.10 -13.51
N GLN A 600 -15.69 9.96 -13.65
CA GLN A 600 -15.40 8.76 -12.85
C GLN A 600 -14.22 7.99 -13.45
N LYS A 601 -13.03 8.15 -12.88
CA LYS A 601 -11.82 7.42 -13.32
C LYS A 601 -11.85 5.95 -12.88
N HIS A 602 -11.37 5.06 -13.74
CA HIS A 602 -11.09 3.66 -13.39
C HIS A 602 -9.80 3.56 -12.54
N GLY A 603 -9.65 2.51 -11.74
CA GLY A 603 -8.44 2.30 -10.93
C GLY A 603 -7.15 2.21 -11.76
N TRP A 604 -7.23 1.80 -13.03
CA TRP A 604 -6.07 1.75 -13.94
C TRP A 604 -5.74 3.09 -14.61
N TYR A 605 -6.47 4.16 -14.33
CA TYR A 605 -6.25 5.46 -14.95
C TYR A 605 -4.84 6.03 -14.76
N PRO A 606 -4.15 5.89 -13.60
CA PRO A 606 -2.79 6.38 -13.44
C PRO A 606 -1.82 5.84 -14.50
N TRP A 607 -2.06 4.61 -14.97
CA TRP A 607 -1.20 3.95 -15.94
C TRP A 607 -1.33 4.48 -17.36
N ILE A 608 -2.25 5.39 -17.70
CA ILE A 608 -2.25 6.04 -19.03
C ILE A 608 -0.91 6.72 -19.34
N ARG A 609 -0.15 7.08 -18.30
CA ARG A 609 1.21 7.63 -18.38
C ARG A 609 2.19 6.67 -19.04
N VAL A 610 2.18 5.42 -18.60
CA VAL A 610 3.19 4.41 -18.97
C VAL A 610 2.63 3.37 -19.94
N LEU A 611 1.39 2.93 -19.71
CA LEU A 611 0.64 1.92 -20.44
C LEU A 611 -0.51 2.55 -21.26
N PHE A 612 -1.07 1.78 -22.19
CA PHE A 612 -2.29 2.09 -22.97
C PHE A 612 -2.22 3.20 -24.04
N MET A 613 -1.30 4.16 -23.95
CA MET A 613 -1.23 5.29 -24.89
C MET A 613 -0.05 5.17 -25.86
N PRO A 614 -0.21 5.50 -27.16
CA PRO A 614 0.90 5.52 -28.09
C PRO A 614 1.82 6.73 -27.83
N GLU A 615 3.12 6.58 -28.10
CA GLU A 615 4.14 7.60 -27.79
C GLU A 615 3.84 8.97 -28.41
N ALA A 616 3.30 9.00 -29.63
CA ALA A 616 2.91 10.24 -30.29
C ALA A 616 1.81 11.01 -29.54
N PHE A 617 0.89 10.32 -28.87
CA PHE A 617 -0.19 10.93 -28.09
C PHE A 617 0.31 11.47 -26.75
N LYS A 618 1.31 10.82 -26.15
CA LYS A 618 1.91 11.25 -24.87
C LYS A 618 2.58 12.64 -24.94
N ASN A 619 2.88 13.12 -26.15
CA ASN A 619 3.46 14.44 -26.41
C ASN A 619 2.40 15.55 -26.60
N ASP A 620 1.09 15.25 -26.57
CA ASP A 620 0.03 16.27 -26.63
C ASP A 620 -0.02 17.06 -25.31
N GLU A 621 0.07 18.39 -25.37
CA GLU A 621 0.04 19.26 -24.17
C GLU A 621 -1.21 19.05 -23.29
N ARG A 622 -2.35 18.71 -23.91
CA ARG A 622 -3.59 18.42 -23.17
C ARG A 622 -3.49 17.11 -22.41
N PHE A 623 -2.79 16.12 -22.97
CA PHE A 623 -2.50 14.86 -22.27
C PHE A 623 -1.50 15.10 -21.12
N LEU A 624 -0.44 15.88 -21.36
CA LEU A 624 0.51 16.25 -20.31
C LEU A 624 -0.17 16.99 -19.15
N LYS A 625 -1.20 17.80 -19.43
CA LYS A 625 -2.04 18.39 -18.38
C LYS A 625 -2.73 17.32 -17.53
N LEU A 626 -3.36 16.31 -18.13
CA LEU A 626 -3.98 15.20 -17.39
C LEU A 626 -2.97 14.48 -16.48
N ILE A 627 -1.71 14.34 -16.92
CA ILE A 627 -0.64 13.75 -16.10
C ILE A 627 -0.28 14.66 -14.92
N ARG A 628 -0.12 15.98 -15.16
CA ARG A 628 0.15 16.96 -14.09
C ARG A 628 -0.97 17.00 -13.05
N ASP A 629 -2.23 16.87 -13.47
CA ASP A 629 -3.41 16.83 -12.60
C ASP A 629 -3.41 15.60 -11.67
N MET A 630 -2.60 14.56 -11.96
CA MET A 630 -2.42 13.40 -11.07
C MET A 630 -1.32 13.59 -10.04
N ASN A 631 -0.62 14.73 -10.02
CA ASN A 631 0.51 15.00 -9.11
C ASN A 631 1.61 13.92 -9.16
N LEU A 632 1.79 13.28 -10.33
CA LEU A 632 2.83 12.26 -10.53
C LEU A 632 4.12 12.92 -11.04
N PRO A 633 5.28 12.72 -10.38
CA PRO A 633 6.56 13.15 -10.92
C PRO A 633 6.88 12.40 -12.22
N ASP A 634 7.77 12.97 -13.05
CA ASP A 634 8.24 12.25 -14.24
C ASP A 634 8.89 10.92 -13.86
N PRO A 635 8.51 9.81 -14.52
CA PRO A 635 9.02 8.52 -14.13
C PRO A 635 10.48 8.45 -14.55
N ALA A 636 11.27 7.70 -13.79
CA ALA A 636 12.59 7.30 -14.27
C ALA A 636 12.44 6.52 -15.59
N PRO A 637 13.50 6.47 -16.42
CA PRO A 637 13.55 5.54 -17.54
C PRO A 637 13.17 4.12 -17.07
N LEU A 638 12.42 3.39 -17.89
CA LEU A 638 12.01 2.01 -17.61
C LEU A 638 13.18 1.04 -17.87
N ASP A 639 14.32 1.32 -17.24
CA ASP A 639 15.55 0.54 -17.35
C ASP A 639 15.56 -0.55 -16.27
N TYR A 640 16.07 -1.72 -16.64
CA TYR A 640 16.26 -2.85 -15.73
C TYR A 640 17.70 -3.32 -15.79
N ASP A 641 18.33 -3.43 -14.61
CA ASP A 641 19.66 -3.98 -14.43
C ASP A 641 19.58 -5.08 -13.36
N PRO A 642 19.62 -6.37 -13.74
CA PRO A 642 19.52 -7.49 -12.81
C PRO A 642 20.75 -7.65 -11.89
N GLU A 643 21.84 -6.91 -12.13
CA GLU A 643 23.08 -6.99 -11.33
C GLU A 643 23.17 -5.92 -10.22
N LEU A 644 22.25 -4.95 -10.21
CA LEU A 644 22.07 -3.94 -9.17
C LEU A 644 21.10 -4.45 -8.11
#